data_AF-A0A8W8J1Q2-F1
#
_entry.id   AF-A0A8W8J1Q2-F1
#
_cell.length_a   1.000
_cell.length_b   1.000
_cell.length_c   1.000
_cell.angle_alpha   90.00
_cell.angle_beta   90.00
_cell.angle_gamma   90.00
#
_symmetry.space_group_name_H-M   'P 1'
#
loop_
_entity.id
_entity.type
_entity.pdbx_description
1 polymer ?
#
loop_
_entity_poly.entity_id
_entity_poly.type
_entity_poly.pdbx_seq_one_letter_code
_entity_poly.pdbx_strand_id
1 'polypeptide(L)'
;MKLRVWLYLSVWGALCVWMVVGANGGFTLPPGPPSPDYKADDVKYEDGGMGPLYNFARKFINMCLSDIKDVIEVIKDAIKGKIGSNVQDILQMVRSNFLGFSISVVVGLLFIVIFPIVGCCFCCCRVACKACCAQPDEEDPSVSCKKAIYGTILFVIVAFTAAGNICVYVSNDRISLALTEIVDNVDKNLDDIKLFMDHSSKQVDSIKTNFQTAKTELDNHLDATKLSEALQKKAISLLTGGAVDHLQTDIDDVRSTVTNVNTAMNDFQAACPSAVCSSPISPNLPTIPSIDISNQATTSIKTAIDTVLVSTSGAISAAKTQLNSADTKIGNLVDNTKDAIQKGDVVNIKDTKTMVKNQKDFITPYDKYRWYAGIGCGGIVSLILALYCCGICCGCCGGRSVNDPLEKGCVSNCAGRLMIGSLVFIFVFCPMLMLITTLMYIPGAMFERYVCQPFTDPNLEFLDELMDSFEMNFDNIVKHEPGHEMSLKSFLGNCKNNMAIYKALDLEHLTLFSFKFSDLENEVQNIMNHMNSGMGSMLNDKTAFGSANLLPAGLVTDLDGVKTKMSSLDLTSLNNAIQQMEAAVTAAGALPGTSSTATMQTSLNTLKTAKTQLTRLKTDIPTAVYNVKQQLTDATTNMQSNGMTNIAQSFVNDTVNIIDVYFKDVKGKLHNEIGQCQPLWNLYNSIIKISLCQYIVDAFNGFWFSIGWCIFFLLPGAVVGTKLSNFLRDVKYVYDNNHDAESGKSKRTKKNQVDHRDDDDE
;
A
#
# COMPACT_ATOMS: atom_id res chain seq x y z
N MET A 1 17.45 16.13 -41.93
CA MET A 1 16.66 15.15 -42.73
C MET A 1 17.01 13.69 -42.40
N LYS A 2 18.30 13.31 -42.26
CA LYS A 2 18.73 11.97 -41.81
C LYS A 2 18.27 11.56 -40.38
N LEU A 3 18.08 12.52 -39.47
CA LEU A 3 17.58 12.26 -38.12
C LEU A 3 16.10 11.81 -38.08
N ARG A 4 15.26 12.27 -39.03
CA ARG A 4 13.85 11.89 -39.11
C ARG A 4 13.64 10.49 -39.72
N VAL A 5 14.49 10.09 -40.65
CA VAL A 5 14.45 8.74 -41.25
C VAL A 5 15.00 7.70 -40.26
N TRP A 6 16.01 8.07 -39.46
CA TRP A 6 16.52 7.21 -38.39
C TRP A 6 15.53 7.10 -37.21
N LEU A 7 14.80 8.16 -36.86
CA LEU A 7 13.68 8.10 -35.91
C LEU A 7 12.49 7.27 -36.43
N TYR A 8 12.16 7.33 -37.73
CA TYR A 8 11.09 6.50 -38.29
C TYR A 8 11.45 5.01 -38.39
N LEU A 9 12.70 4.68 -38.73
CA LEU A 9 13.18 3.29 -38.80
C LEU A 9 13.50 2.70 -37.42
N SER A 10 13.92 3.51 -36.44
CA SER A 10 14.12 3.04 -35.07
C SER A 10 12.82 2.87 -34.29
N VAL A 11 11.77 3.64 -34.59
CA VAL A 11 10.45 3.45 -33.95
C VAL A 11 9.72 2.22 -34.52
N TRP A 12 9.81 1.97 -35.84
CA TRP A 12 9.24 0.75 -36.45
C TRP A 12 10.10 -0.49 -36.21
N GLY A 13 11.42 -0.35 -36.20
CA GLY A 13 12.35 -1.40 -35.83
C GLY A 13 12.27 -1.76 -34.34
N ALA A 14 12.08 -0.78 -33.44
CA ALA A 14 11.88 -1.05 -32.02
C ALA A 14 10.51 -1.67 -31.72
N LEU A 15 9.46 -1.35 -32.47
CA LEU A 15 8.17 -2.05 -32.35
C LEU A 15 8.23 -3.51 -32.85
N CYS A 16 8.99 -3.78 -33.92
CA CYS A 16 9.20 -5.15 -34.40
C CYS A 16 10.18 -5.94 -33.52
N VAL A 17 11.19 -5.30 -32.92
CA VAL A 17 12.18 -5.95 -32.04
C VAL A 17 11.66 -6.09 -30.60
N TRP A 18 10.72 -5.27 -30.13
CA TRP A 18 9.99 -5.55 -28.88
C TRP A 18 9.02 -6.73 -28.98
N MET A 19 8.61 -7.10 -30.20
CA MET A 19 7.83 -8.31 -30.44
C MET A 19 8.69 -9.56 -30.72
N VAL A 20 10.02 -9.43 -30.79
CA VAL A 20 10.89 -10.53 -31.25
C VAL A 20 12.12 -10.66 -30.34
N VAL A 21 12.01 -11.66 -29.46
CA VAL A 21 13.07 -12.38 -28.73
C VAL A 21 13.49 -11.80 -27.36
N GLY A 22 12.68 -12.10 -26.34
CA GLY A 22 13.23 -12.53 -25.06
C GLY A 22 13.71 -13.97 -25.17
N ALA A 23 14.78 -14.34 -24.44
CA ALA A 23 15.49 -15.62 -24.54
C ALA A 23 14.66 -16.92 -24.30
N ASN A 24 13.34 -16.81 -24.08
CA ASN A 24 12.36 -17.89 -23.99
C ASN A 24 11.08 -17.65 -24.82
N GLY A 25 11.08 -16.75 -25.82
CA GLY A 25 10.03 -16.63 -26.84
C GLY A 25 8.64 -16.17 -26.36
N GLY A 26 8.52 -15.60 -25.16
CA GLY A 26 7.26 -15.11 -24.62
C GLY A 26 6.87 -13.70 -25.11
N PHE A 27 5.62 -13.49 -25.52
CA PHE A 27 5.04 -12.14 -25.64
C PHE A 27 4.91 -11.55 -24.22
N THR A 28 5.62 -10.46 -23.94
CA THR A 28 5.50 -9.77 -22.65
C THR A 28 4.58 -8.57 -22.81
N LEU A 29 3.44 -8.56 -22.13
CA LEU A 29 2.57 -7.38 -22.10
C LEU A 29 3.37 -6.15 -21.62
N PRO A 30 3.18 -4.97 -22.23
CA PRO A 30 3.81 -3.73 -21.78
C PRO A 30 3.55 -3.52 -20.28
N PRO A 31 4.52 -2.91 -19.55
CA PRO A 31 4.34 -2.63 -18.14
C PRO A 31 3.06 -1.80 -17.95
N GLY A 32 2.25 -2.20 -16.98
CA GLY A 32 1.04 -1.46 -16.62
C GLY A 32 1.37 -0.03 -16.17
N PRO A 33 0.36 0.85 -16.06
CA PRO A 33 0.56 2.18 -15.49
C PRO A 33 1.28 2.07 -14.13
N PRO A 34 2.18 3.01 -13.80
CA PRO A 34 2.86 3.01 -12.50
C PRO A 34 1.84 2.99 -11.37
N SER A 35 2.21 2.38 -10.24
CA SER A 35 1.34 2.33 -9.07
C SER A 35 0.91 3.75 -8.68
N PRO A 36 -0.38 4.00 -8.41
CA PRO A 36 -0.81 5.25 -7.84
C PRO A 36 -0.18 5.44 -6.45
N ASP A 37 -0.10 6.69 -6.04
CA ASP A 37 0.24 7.06 -4.67
C ASP A 37 -1.05 7.05 -3.83
N TYR A 38 -1.13 6.17 -2.84
CA TYR A 38 -2.30 5.98 -1.99
C TYR A 38 -2.16 6.76 -0.69
N LYS A 39 -3.14 7.59 -0.34
CA LYS A 39 -3.10 8.42 0.88
C LYS A 39 -3.20 7.59 2.16
N ALA A 40 -3.82 6.41 2.09
CA ALA A 40 -3.94 5.47 3.20
C ALA A 40 -2.57 5.02 3.76
N ASP A 41 -1.50 5.09 2.96
CA ASP A 41 -0.16 4.64 3.32
C ASP A 41 0.55 5.57 4.32
N ASP A 42 0.14 6.84 4.37
CA ASP A 42 0.77 7.89 5.18
C ASP A 42 0.13 8.10 6.56
N VAL A 43 -0.98 7.41 6.87
CA VAL A 43 -1.73 7.65 8.09
C VAL A 43 -0.98 7.05 9.30
N LYS A 44 -0.48 7.93 10.18
CA LYS A 44 0.19 7.55 11.43
C LYS A 44 -0.65 7.97 12.63
N TYR A 45 -0.79 7.07 13.59
CA TYR A 45 -1.40 7.38 14.86
C TYR A 45 -0.45 8.15 15.77
N GLU A 46 -0.86 9.33 16.20
CA GLU A 46 -0.15 10.11 17.22
C GLU A 46 -0.93 10.17 18.53
N ASP A 47 -0.44 9.43 19.53
CA ASP A 47 -1.07 9.35 20.85
C ASP A 47 -0.92 10.62 21.70
N GLY A 48 -0.03 11.55 21.31
CA GLY A 48 0.25 12.79 22.02
C GLY A 48 0.77 12.59 23.44
N GLY A 49 1.42 11.46 23.73
CA GLY A 49 1.88 11.09 25.07
C GLY A 49 0.80 10.46 25.97
N MET A 50 -0.42 10.25 25.46
CA MET A 50 -1.51 9.62 26.20
C MET A 50 -1.50 8.08 26.15
N GLY A 51 -0.60 7.47 25.36
CA GLY A 51 -0.49 6.02 25.23
C GLY A 51 -0.44 5.25 26.55
N PRO A 52 0.33 5.68 27.58
CA PRO A 52 0.32 5.04 28.90
C PRO A 52 -1.06 5.02 29.57
N LEU A 53 -1.84 6.10 29.45
CA LEU A 53 -3.19 6.19 30.00
C LEU A 53 -4.14 5.25 29.27
N TYR A 54 -4.12 5.24 27.93
CA TYR A 54 -4.98 4.37 27.13
C TYR A 54 -4.68 2.89 27.40
N ASN A 55 -3.40 2.54 27.52
CA ASN A 55 -2.99 1.19 27.90
C ASN A 55 -3.44 0.81 29.31
N PHE A 56 -3.48 1.76 30.24
CA PHE A 56 -3.99 1.51 31.58
C PHE A 56 -5.51 1.29 31.57
N ALA A 57 -6.26 2.14 30.87
CA ALA A 57 -7.70 1.96 30.69
C ALA A 57 -8.01 0.60 30.04
N ARG A 58 -7.28 0.21 28.98
CA ARG A 58 -7.36 -1.11 28.33
C ARG A 58 -7.16 -2.26 29.31
N LYS A 59 -6.11 -2.21 30.14
CA LYS A 59 -5.83 -3.26 31.13
C LYS A 59 -6.93 -3.37 32.17
N PHE A 60 -7.49 -2.24 32.61
CA PHE A 60 -8.63 -2.22 33.51
C PHE A 60 -9.87 -2.85 32.85
N ILE A 61 -10.16 -2.52 31.59
CA ILE A 61 -11.26 -3.12 30.82
C ILE A 61 -11.07 -4.64 30.68
N ASN A 62 -9.87 -5.10 30.32
CA ASN A 62 -9.55 -6.53 30.18
C ASN A 62 -9.61 -7.29 31.51
N MET A 63 -9.42 -6.61 32.63
CA MET A 63 -9.63 -7.20 33.96
C MET A 63 -11.12 -7.36 34.29
N CYS A 64 -11.97 -6.47 33.79
CA CYS A 64 -13.40 -6.46 34.09
C CYS A 64 -14.24 -7.33 33.14
N LEU A 65 -13.82 -7.47 31.89
CA LEU A 65 -14.53 -8.18 30.84
C LEU A 65 -13.73 -9.40 30.34
N SER A 66 -14.43 -10.53 30.22
CA SER A 66 -13.87 -11.77 29.67
C SER A 66 -13.47 -11.60 28.20
N ASP A 67 -12.65 -12.53 27.70
CA ASP A 67 -12.23 -12.49 26.30
C ASP A 67 -13.38 -12.76 25.34
N ILE A 68 -13.27 -12.27 24.10
CA ILE A 68 -14.32 -12.50 23.10
C ILE A 68 -14.52 -13.99 22.85
N LYS A 69 -13.45 -14.79 22.95
CA LYS A 69 -13.48 -16.25 22.77
C LYS A 69 -14.49 -16.95 23.69
N ASP A 70 -14.68 -16.40 24.89
CA ASP A 70 -15.55 -16.99 25.92
C ASP A 70 -17.01 -16.52 25.81
N VAL A 71 -17.28 -15.50 24.98
CA VAL A 71 -18.56 -14.75 25.00
C VAL A 71 -19.21 -14.61 23.62
N ILE A 72 -18.54 -15.04 22.54
CA ILE A 72 -19.06 -14.82 21.18
C ILE A 72 -20.40 -15.52 20.91
N GLU A 73 -20.60 -16.74 21.42
CA GLU A 73 -21.89 -17.45 21.31
C GLU A 73 -23.00 -16.68 22.02
N VAL A 74 -22.70 -16.11 23.19
CA VAL A 74 -23.61 -15.28 23.95
C VAL A 74 -23.98 -14.01 23.19
N ILE A 75 -23.00 -13.34 22.56
CA ILE A 75 -23.24 -12.15 21.74
C ILE A 75 -24.12 -12.50 20.53
N LYS A 76 -23.84 -13.63 19.88
CA LYS A 76 -24.61 -14.12 18.73
C LYS A 76 -26.06 -14.42 19.10
N ASP A 77 -26.30 -15.09 20.23
CA ASP A 77 -27.65 -15.35 20.74
C ASP A 77 -28.36 -14.06 21.18
N ALA A 78 -27.62 -13.09 21.72
CA ALA A 78 -28.15 -11.76 22.05
C ALA A 78 -28.67 -11.01 20.82
N ILE A 79 -27.87 -10.94 19.77
CA ILE A 79 -28.23 -10.24 18.54
C ILE A 79 -29.40 -10.94 17.83
N LYS A 80 -29.42 -12.27 17.84
CA LYS A 80 -30.52 -13.09 17.27
C LYS A 80 -31.80 -13.09 18.13
N GLY A 81 -31.84 -12.30 19.21
CA GLY A 81 -33.00 -12.20 20.10
C GLY A 81 -33.32 -13.49 20.85
N LYS A 82 -32.36 -14.40 20.97
CA LYS A 82 -32.51 -15.73 21.60
C LYS A 82 -32.17 -15.74 23.09
N ILE A 83 -31.78 -14.61 23.68
CA ILE A 83 -31.64 -14.53 25.14
C ILE A 83 -33.01 -14.85 25.74
N GLY A 84 -33.10 -16.02 26.40
CA GLY A 84 -34.30 -16.46 27.07
C GLY A 84 -34.79 -15.37 28.04
N SER A 85 -36.10 -15.15 28.10
CA SER A 85 -36.73 -14.23 29.06
C SER A 85 -36.60 -14.68 30.52
N ASN A 86 -35.93 -15.81 30.76
CA ASN A 86 -35.77 -16.42 32.06
C ASN A 86 -34.61 -15.76 32.81
N VAL A 87 -34.93 -15.12 33.93
CA VAL A 87 -33.98 -14.34 34.74
C VAL A 87 -32.79 -15.20 35.20
N GLN A 88 -32.97 -16.51 35.38
CA GLN A 88 -31.88 -17.41 35.80
C GLN A 88 -30.81 -17.61 34.72
N ASP A 89 -31.20 -17.70 33.45
CA ASP A 89 -30.27 -17.90 32.33
C ASP A 89 -29.45 -16.63 32.09
N ILE A 90 -30.10 -15.46 32.20
CA ILE A 90 -29.44 -14.15 32.15
C ILE A 90 -28.47 -14.00 33.34
N LEU A 91 -28.87 -14.40 34.55
CA LEU A 91 -28.00 -14.30 35.73
C LEU A 91 -26.77 -15.20 35.60
N GLN A 92 -26.92 -16.39 35.02
CA GLN A 92 -25.81 -17.32 34.79
C GLN A 92 -24.83 -16.79 33.74
N MET A 93 -25.36 -16.24 32.63
CA MET A 93 -24.59 -15.59 31.57
C MET A 93 -23.80 -14.37 32.07
N VAL A 94 -24.44 -13.51 32.87
CA VAL A 94 -23.77 -12.36 33.49
C VAL A 94 -22.70 -12.81 34.49
N ARG A 95 -22.97 -13.85 35.29
CA ARG A 95 -22.04 -14.35 36.29
C ARG A 95 -20.80 -15.01 35.68
N SER A 96 -20.92 -15.70 34.54
CA SER A 96 -19.78 -16.37 33.91
C SER A 96 -18.91 -15.41 33.12
N ASN A 97 -19.50 -14.44 32.41
CA ASN A 97 -18.81 -13.70 31.36
C ASN A 97 -18.59 -12.21 31.67
N PHE A 98 -19.43 -11.62 32.55
CA PHE A 98 -19.47 -10.17 32.79
C PHE A 98 -19.33 -9.79 34.28
N LEU A 99 -18.83 -10.71 35.12
CA LEU A 99 -18.83 -10.51 36.58
C LEU A 99 -18.11 -9.22 37.02
N GLY A 100 -16.88 -9.00 36.55
CA GLY A 100 -16.10 -7.80 36.92
C GLY A 100 -16.72 -6.49 36.41
N PHE A 101 -17.27 -6.52 35.19
CA PHE A 101 -17.99 -5.41 34.59
C PHE A 101 -19.26 -5.05 35.38
N SER A 102 -20.10 -6.05 35.70
CA SER A 102 -21.32 -5.84 36.48
C SER A 102 -21.02 -5.35 37.89
N ILE A 103 -19.98 -5.89 38.55
CA ILE A 103 -19.52 -5.39 39.86
C ILE A 103 -19.15 -3.90 39.75
N SER A 104 -18.38 -3.52 38.73
CA SER A 104 -17.93 -2.13 38.55
C SER A 104 -19.10 -1.17 38.34
N VAL A 105 -20.10 -1.56 37.53
CA VAL A 105 -21.32 -0.76 37.32
C VAL A 105 -22.13 -0.65 38.62
N VAL A 106 -22.33 -1.75 39.34
CA VAL A 106 -23.09 -1.74 40.60
C VAL A 106 -22.38 -0.87 41.65
N VAL A 107 -21.05 -0.97 41.77
CA VAL A 107 -20.26 -0.12 42.67
C VAL A 107 -20.41 1.36 42.30
N GLY A 108 -20.34 1.70 41.01
CA GLY A 108 -20.57 3.06 40.51
C GLY A 108 -21.97 3.57 40.87
N LEU A 109 -23.01 2.76 40.68
CA LEU A 109 -24.40 3.12 41.00
C LEU A 109 -24.63 3.25 42.52
N LEU A 110 -24.07 2.35 43.32
CA LEU A 110 -24.13 2.43 44.78
C LEU A 110 -23.43 3.67 45.30
N PHE A 111 -22.28 4.04 44.71
CA PHE A 111 -21.56 5.25 45.07
C PHE A 111 -22.45 6.51 44.93
N ILE A 112 -23.26 6.59 43.87
CA ILE A 112 -24.15 7.73 43.60
C ILE A 112 -25.19 7.92 44.72
N VAL A 113 -25.64 6.84 45.36
CA VAL A 113 -26.65 6.88 46.42
C VAL A 113 -26.00 7.01 47.80
N ILE A 114 -24.99 6.20 48.09
CA ILE A 114 -24.36 6.12 49.40
C ILE A 114 -23.58 7.40 49.71
N PHE A 115 -22.86 7.94 48.73
CA PHE A 115 -21.95 9.06 48.97
C PHE A 115 -22.66 10.37 49.38
N PRO A 116 -23.80 10.76 48.76
CA PRO A 116 -24.63 11.85 49.27
C PRO A 116 -25.21 11.59 50.66
N ILE A 117 -25.64 10.36 50.97
CA ILE A 117 -26.16 10.02 52.30
C ILE A 117 -25.07 10.20 53.36
N VAL A 118 -23.87 9.67 53.10
CA VAL A 118 -22.71 9.85 53.99
C VAL A 118 -22.36 11.34 54.12
N GLY A 119 -22.40 12.10 53.03
CA GLY A 119 -22.22 13.55 53.04
C GLY A 119 -23.26 14.28 53.90
N CYS A 120 -24.53 13.94 53.76
CA CYS A 120 -25.62 14.48 54.58
C CYS A 120 -25.44 14.11 56.06
N CYS A 121 -25.14 12.85 56.38
CA CYS A 121 -24.84 12.41 57.74
C CYS A 121 -23.64 13.17 58.32
N PHE A 122 -22.57 13.32 57.55
CA PHE A 122 -21.36 14.06 57.96
C PHE A 122 -21.67 15.55 58.20
N CYS A 123 -22.43 16.18 57.30
CA CYS A 123 -22.90 17.56 57.44
C CYS A 123 -23.80 17.71 58.68
N CYS A 124 -24.78 16.83 58.88
CA CYS A 124 -25.67 16.84 60.04
C CYS A 124 -24.90 16.62 61.35
N CYS A 125 -23.97 15.66 61.40
CA CYS A 125 -23.14 15.42 62.59
C CYS A 125 -22.28 16.63 62.94
N ARG A 126 -21.73 17.32 61.93
CA ARG A 126 -20.84 18.47 62.15
C ARG A 126 -21.59 19.79 62.38
N VAL A 127 -22.79 19.95 61.83
CA VAL A 127 -23.63 21.16 61.97
C VAL A 127 -24.54 21.08 63.20
N ALA A 128 -25.13 19.92 63.49
CA ALA A 128 -26.08 19.74 64.59
C ALA A 128 -25.45 19.26 65.90
N CYS A 129 -24.34 18.50 65.86
CA CYS A 129 -23.63 18.03 67.07
C CYS A 129 -22.29 18.75 67.23
N LYS A 130 -22.29 19.92 67.89
CA LYS A 130 -21.04 20.63 68.25
C LYS A 130 -20.18 19.85 69.25
N ALA A 131 -20.75 18.89 69.99
CA ALA A 131 -20.06 18.11 71.02
C ALA A 131 -19.28 16.88 70.50
N CYS A 132 -19.66 16.29 69.35
CA CYS A 132 -19.12 14.99 68.92
C CYS A 132 -18.00 15.06 67.86
N CYS A 133 -17.73 16.23 67.27
CA CYS A 133 -16.88 16.33 66.06
C CYS A 133 -15.63 17.20 66.20
N ALA A 134 -15.38 17.74 67.40
CA ALA A 134 -14.14 18.44 67.70
C ALA A 134 -13.94 18.47 69.22
N GLN A 135 -13.20 17.50 69.74
CA GLN A 135 -12.41 17.70 70.94
C GLN A 135 -10.96 17.61 70.48
N PRO A 136 -10.18 18.70 70.50
CA PRO A 136 -8.76 18.52 70.69
C PRO A 136 -8.58 17.96 72.09
N ASP A 137 -8.13 16.71 72.17
CA ASP A 137 -7.59 16.18 73.42
C ASP A 137 -6.42 17.06 73.86
N GLU A 138 -6.22 17.10 75.18
CA GLU A 138 -5.16 17.84 75.89
C GLU A 138 -3.81 17.83 75.16
N GLU A 139 -3.08 18.95 75.27
CA GLU A 139 -1.78 19.27 74.64
C GLU A 139 -0.98 18.06 74.11
N ASP A 140 -1.25 17.65 72.86
CA ASP A 140 -0.48 16.59 72.20
C ASP A 140 0.83 17.19 71.64
N PRO A 141 2.01 16.79 72.15
CA PRO A 141 3.30 17.33 71.72
C PRO A 141 3.65 17.01 70.25
N SER A 142 2.93 16.08 69.62
CA SER A 142 3.15 15.66 68.23
C SER A 142 2.32 16.43 67.18
N VAL A 143 1.53 17.44 67.57
CA VAL A 143 0.60 18.16 66.67
C VAL A 143 1.32 18.76 65.44
N SER A 144 2.51 19.34 65.60
CA SER A 144 3.27 19.89 64.47
C SER A 144 3.73 18.80 63.49
N CYS A 145 4.14 17.63 64.00
CA CYS A 145 4.52 16.49 63.19
C CYS A 145 3.30 15.90 62.43
N LYS A 146 2.16 15.75 63.12
CA LYS A 146 0.90 15.28 62.51
C LYS A 146 0.40 16.23 61.41
N LYS A 147 0.47 17.55 61.63
CA LYS A 147 0.15 18.57 60.61
C LYS A 147 1.03 18.42 59.37
N ALA A 148 2.34 18.25 59.56
CA ALA A 148 3.27 18.06 58.46
C ALA A 148 2.98 16.76 57.69
N ILE A 149 2.78 15.63 58.38
CA ILE A 149 2.49 14.34 57.75
C ILE A 149 1.21 14.39 56.91
N TYR A 150 0.08 14.83 57.49
CA TYR A 150 -1.18 14.92 56.76
C TYR A 150 -1.11 15.95 55.62
N GLY A 151 -0.37 17.05 55.81
CA GLY A 151 -0.09 18.03 54.76
C GLY A 151 0.66 17.44 53.57
N THR A 152 1.72 16.67 53.82
CA THR A 152 2.50 15.98 52.79
C THR A 152 1.66 14.91 52.07
N ILE A 153 0.90 14.10 52.81
CA ILE A 153 0.03 13.08 52.20
C ILE A 153 -1.02 13.77 51.30
N LEU A 154 -1.65 14.84 51.78
CA LEU A 154 -2.64 15.57 50.99
C LEU A 154 -2.01 16.20 49.75
N PHE A 155 -0.79 16.75 49.85
CA PHE A 155 -0.05 17.28 48.71
C PHE A 155 0.22 16.21 47.65
N VAL A 156 0.64 15.01 48.05
CA VAL A 156 0.86 13.88 47.13
C VAL A 156 -0.45 13.49 46.44
N ILE A 157 -1.55 13.37 47.19
CA ILE A 157 -2.89 13.07 46.63
C ILE A 157 -3.32 14.14 45.63
N VAL A 158 -3.13 15.42 45.95
CA VAL A 158 -3.41 16.56 45.07
C VAL A 158 -2.59 16.47 43.78
N ALA A 159 -1.30 16.12 43.85
CA ALA A 159 -0.45 15.95 42.68
C ALA A 159 -0.94 14.83 41.75
N PHE A 160 -1.28 13.65 42.30
CA PHE A 160 -1.84 12.55 41.51
C PHE A 160 -3.21 12.88 40.92
N THR A 161 -4.05 13.60 41.66
CA THR A 161 -5.35 14.05 41.17
C THR A 161 -5.19 15.10 40.06
N ALA A 162 -4.20 16.00 40.18
CA ALA A 162 -3.88 16.98 39.14
C ALA A 162 -3.42 16.32 37.84
N ALA A 163 -2.59 15.27 37.92
CA ALA A 163 -2.19 14.48 36.76
C ALA A 163 -3.41 13.86 36.05
N GLY A 164 -4.31 13.21 36.80
CA GLY A 164 -5.57 12.70 36.25
C GLY A 164 -6.43 13.80 35.62
N ASN A 165 -6.50 14.98 36.24
CA ASN A 165 -7.29 16.09 35.74
C ASN A 165 -6.72 16.70 34.45
N ILE A 166 -5.39 16.72 34.29
CA ILE A 166 -4.76 17.08 33.00
C ILE A 166 -5.19 16.09 31.93
N CYS A 167 -5.20 14.79 32.23
CA CYS A 167 -5.70 13.77 31.31
C CYS A 167 -7.18 13.96 30.95
N VAL A 168 -8.03 14.43 31.87
CA VAL A 168 -9.43 14.78 31.56
C VAL A 168 -9.50 15.85 30.46
N TYR A 169 -8.74 16.94 30.58
CA TYR A 169 -8.72 18.00 29.57
C TYR A 169 -8.15 17.51 28.24
N VAL A 170 -7.03 16.79 28.26
CA VAL A 170 -6.39 16.28 27.04
C VAL A 170 -7.29 15.26 26.33
N SER A 171 -7.89 14.31 27.05
CA SER A 171 -8.83 13.35 26.46
C SER A 171 -10.08 14.04 25.91
N ASN A 172 -10.57 15.10 26.55
CA ASN A 172 -11.70 15.89 26.05
C ASN A 172 -11.37 16.56 24.70
N ASP A 173 -10.19 17.16 24.56
CA ASP A 173 -9.75 17.75 23.29
C ASP A 173 -9.53 16.67 22.22
N ARG A 174 -8.97 15.53 22.60
CA ARG A 174 -8.72 14.41 21.69
C ARG A 174 -9.99 13.81 21.10
N ILE A 175 -11.10 13.79 21.84
CA ILE A 175 -12.41 13.36 21.28
C ILE A 175 -12.86 14.29 20.13
N SER A 176 -12.68 15.62 20.26
CA SER A 176 -12.97 16.56 19.16
C SER A 176 -12.06 16.34 17.95
N LEU A 177 -10.77 16.12 18.21
CA LEU A 177 -9.79 15.86 17.15
C LEU A 177 -10.14 14.56 16.40
N ALA A 178 -10.52 13.50 17.12
CA ALA A 178 -10.91 12.22 16.54
C ALA A 178 -12.08 12.34 15.56
N LEU A 179 -13.09 13.15 15.89
CA LEU A 179 -14.25 13.38 15.01
C LEU A 179 -13.86 14.03 13.67
N THR A 180 -12.88 14.94 13.68
CA THR A 180 -12.40 15.59 12.46
C THR A 180 -11.55 14.63 11.64
N GLU A 181 -10.61 13.96 12.31
CA GLU A 181 -9.65 13.06 11.71
C GLU A 181 -10.32 11.86 11.02
N ILE A 182 -11.36 11.27 11.63
CA ILE A 182 -12.11 10.17 11.01
C ILE A 182 -12.75 10.56 9.70
N VAL A 183 -13.41 11.72 9.66
CA VAL A 183 -14.16 12.07 8.45
C VAL A 183 -13.19 12.36 7.32
N ASP A 184 -12.10 13.06 7.63
CA ASP A 184 -11.08 13.39 6.65
C ASP A 184 -10.35 12.12 6.20
N ASN A 185 -10.08 11.18 7.10
CA ASN A 185 -9.45 9.90 6.75
C ASN A 185 -10.39 9.01 5.95
N VAL A 186 -11.65 8.84 6.35
CA VAL A 186 -12.65 8.08 5.59
C VAL A 186 -12.85 8.70 4.19
N ASP A 187 -12.89 10.02 4.06
CA ASP A 187 -13.02 10.69 2.76
C ASP A 187 -11.81 10.42 1.83
N LYS A 188 -10.58 10.55 2.35
CA LYS A 188 -9.34 10.23 1.61
C LYS A 188 -9.28 8.75 1.23
N ASN A 189 -9.59 7.88 2.18
CA ASN A 189 -9.61 6.43 2.03
C ASN A 189 -10.62 5.97 0.96
N LEU A 190 -11.80 6.58 0.92
CA LEU A 190 -12.81 6.33 -0.12
C LEU A 190 -12.37 6.81 -1.51
N ASP A 191 -11.57 7.90 -1.60
CA ASP A 191 -10.93 8.27 -2.87
C ASP A 191 -9.89 7.24 -3.31
N ASP A 192 -9.12 6.68 -2.36
CA ASP A 192 -8.12 5.65 -2.65
C ASP A 192 -8.75 4.34 -3.13
N ILE A 193 -9.91 3.93 -2.60
CA ILE A 193 -10.67 2.79 -3.14
C ILE A 193 -11.02 3.04 -4.61
N LYS A 194 -11.54 4.23 -4.92
CA LYS A 194 -11.88 4.59 -6.30
C LYS A 194 -10.64 4.59 -7.20
N LEU A 195 -9.54 5.17 -6.73
CA LEU A 195 -8.28 5.19 -7.45
C LEU A 195 -7.74 3.78 -7.72
N PHE A 196 -7.84 2.88 -6.73
CA PHE A 196 -7.49 1.46 -6.86
C PHE A 196 -8.35 0.75 -7.92
N MET A 197 -9.68 0.93 -7.88
CA MET A 197 -10.59 0.34 -8.86
C MET A 197 -10.35 0.88 -10.27
N ASP A 198 -10.17 2.20 -10.42
CA ASP A 198 -9.89 2.85 -11.70
C ASP A 198 -8.54 2.40 -12.29
N HIS A 199 -7.51 2.27 -11.44
CA HIS A 199 -6.19 1.80 -11.87
C HIS A 199 -6.22 0.32 -12.27
N SER A 200 -6.87 -0.53 -11.47
CA SER A 200 -7.04 -1.96 -11.78
C SER A 200 -7.82 -2.15 -13.08
N SER A 201 -8.89 -1.38 -13.30
CA SER A 201 -9.63 -1.41 -14.57
C SER A 201 -8.76 -1.02 -15.76
N LYS A 202 -7.90 -0.01 -15.62
CA LYS A 202 -6.97 0.39 -16.71
C LYS A 202 -5.94 -0.70 -17.01
N GLN A 203 -5.45 -1.40 -16.00
CA GLN A 203 -4.57 -2.55 -16.19
C GLN A 203 -5.29 -3.66 -16.97
N VAL A 204 -6.55 -3.95 -16.65
CA VAL A 204 -7.37 -4.94 -17.38
C VAL A 204 -7.68 -4.48 -18.81
N ASP A 205 -8.02 -3.22 -19.04
CA ASP A 205 -8.29 -2.66 -20.39
C ASP A 205 -7.08 -2.85 -21.33
N SER A 206 -5.85 -2.79 -20.78
CA SER A 206 -4.63 -3.01 -21.56
C SER A 206 -4.57 -4.41 -22.19
N ILE A 207 -5.16 -5.43 -21.57
CA ILE A 207 -5.24 -6.79 -22.12
C ILE A 207 -5.91 -6.75 -23.48
N LYS A 208 -7.10 -6.15 -23.58
CA LYS A 208 -7.86 -6.05 -24.83
C LYS A 208 -7.09 -5.33 -25.93
N THR A 209 -6.50 -4.18 -25.61
CA THR A 209 -5.71 -3.40 -26.59
C THR A 209 -4.48 -4.16 -27.08
N ASN A 210 -3.79 -4.86 -26.17
CA ASN A 210 -2.62 -5.66 -26.54
C ASN A 210 -3.01 -6.87 -27.39
N PHE A 211 -4.13 -7.54 -27.08
CA PHE A 211 -4.64 -8.63 -27.91
C PHE A 211 -5.02 -8.14 -29.31
N GLN A 212 -5.70 -7.00 -29.43
CA GLN A 212 -6.07 -6.42 -30.73
C GLN A 212 -4.83 -6.11 -31.58
N THR A 213 -3.75 -5.68 -30.96
CA THR A 213 -2.47 -5.46 -31.62
C THR A 213 -1.88 -6.77 -32.13
N ALA A 214 -1.79 -7.79 -31.26
CA ALA A 214 -1.31 -9.13 -31.64
C ALA A 214 -2.17 -9.77 -32.73
N LYS A 215 -3.49 -9.63 -32.64
CA LYS A 215 -4.47 -10.07 -33.63
C LYS A 215 -4.26 -9.39 -34.97
N THR A 216 -4.03 -8.08 -34.99
CA THR A 216 -3.79 -7.34 -36.24
C THR A 216 -2.52 -7.82 -36.93
N GLU A 217 -1.48 -8.09 -36.15
CA GLU A 217 -0.23 -8.65 -36.69
C GLU A 217 -0.42 -10.09 -37.19
N LEU A 218 -1.21 -10.89 -36.48
CA LEU A 218 -1.52 -12.23 -36.93
C LEU A 218 -2.41 -12.25 -38.17
N ASP A 219 -3.38 -11.34 -38.27
CA ASP A 219 -4.22 -11.19 -39.45
C ASP A 219 -3.41 -10.75 -40.67
N ASN A 220 -2.39 -9.90 -40.45
CA ASN A 220 -1.36 -9.54 -41.42
C ASN A 220 -0.51 -10.75 -41.83
N HIS A 221 -0.05 -11.58 -40.89
CA HIS A 221 0.73 -12.80 -41.20
C HIS A 221 -0.08 -13.85 -41.95
N LEU A 222 -1.39 -13.89 -41.73
CA LEU A 222 -2.34 -14.78 -42.40
C LEU A 222 -2.87 -14.22 -43.72
N ASP A 223 -2.44 -13.03 -44.16
CA ASP A 223 -2.71 -12.53 -45.50
C ASP A 223 -2.01 -13.39 -46.55
N ALA A 224 -2.69 -13.77 -47.63
CA ALA A 224 -2.18 -14.76 -48.60
C ALA A 224 -0.84 -14.33 -49.23
N THR A 225 -0.67 -13.05 -49.52
CA THR A 225 0.56 -12.49 -50.10
C THR A 225 1.71 -12.53 -49.10
N LYS A 226 1.49 -12.07 -47.87
CA LYS A 226 2.50 -12.08 -46.81
C LYS A 226 2.86 -13.49 -46.36
N LEU A 227 1.87 -14.39 -46.33
CA LEU A 227 2.06 -15.80 -46.02
C LEU A 227 2.91 -16.51 -47.07
N SER A 228 2.68 -16.21 -48.36
CA SER A 228 3.54 -16.70 -49.45
C SER A 228 5.00 -16.27 -49.27
N GLU A 229 5.23 -14.99 -48.97
CA GLU A 229 6.59 -14.47 -48.72
C GLU A 229 7.23 -15.06 -47.46
N ALA A 230 6.46 -15.23 -46.38
CA ALA A 230 6.93 -15.81 -45.13
C ALA A 230 7.33 -17.29 -45.30
N LEU A 231 6.50 -18.07 -46.01
CA LEU A 231 6.80 -19.46 -46.32
C LEU A 231 8.03 -19.58 -47.22
N GLN A 232 8.20 -18.70 -48.21
CA GLN A 232 9.38 -18.65 -49.07
C GLN A 232 10.67 -18.43 -48.27
N LYS A 233 10.70 -17.40 -47.42
CA LYS A 233 11.86 -17.11 -46.56
C LYS A 233 12.15 -18.25 -45.59
N LYS A 234 11.11 -18.77 -44.94
CA LYS A 234 11.24 -19.87 -43.97
C LYS A 234 11.71 -21.16 -44.62
N ALA A 235 11.28 -21.44 -45.86
CA ALA A 235 11.75 -22.58 -46.64
C ALA A 235 13.26 -22.48 -46.91
N ILE A 236 13.75 -21.34 -47.40
CA ILE A 236 15.19 -21.14 -47.63
C ILE A 236 15.98 -21.26 -46.34
N SER A 237 15.56 -20.57 -45.28
CA SER A 237 16.31 -20.51 -44.02
C SER A 237 16.41 -21.89 -43.36
N LEU A 238 15.30 -22.64 -43.27
CA LEU A 238 15.30 -23.98 -42.66
C LEU A 238 16.03 -25.02 -43.51
N LEU A 239 15.84 -25.01 -44.84
CA LEU A 239 16.42 -26.04 -45.70
C LEU A 239 17.92 -25.84 -45.96
N THR A 240 18.41 -24.59 -45.86
CA THR A 240 19.84 -24.28 -46.00
C THR A 240 20.54 -24.10 -44.66
N GLY A 241 19.83 -24.24 -43.53
CA GLY A 241 20.40 -23.99 -42.20
C GLY A 241 20.93 -22.56 -42.04
N GLY A 242 20.29 -21.59 -42.71
CA GLY A 242 20.65 -20.17 -42.66
C GLY A 242 21.84 -19.74 -43.54
N ALA A 243 22.46 -20.62 -44.33
CA ALA A 243 23.66 -20.21 -45.07
C ALA A 243 23.38 -19.21 -46.20
N VAL A 244 22.18 -19.25 -46.79
CA VAL A 244 21.76 -18.24 -47.77
C VAL A 244 21.70 -16.86 -47.12
N ASP A 245 21.12 -16.76 -45.92
CA ASP A 245 21.02 -15.50 -45.17
C ASP A 245 22.42 -14.98 -44.78
N HIS A 246 23.30 -15.88 -44.35
CA HIS A 246 24.69 -15.54 -44.04
C HIS A 246 25.47 -15.04 -45.26
N LEU A 247 25.36 -15.72 -46.41
CA LEU A 247 26.03 -15.29 -47.64
C LEU A 247 25.47 -13.95 -48.16
N GLN A 248 24.15 -13.76 -48.07
CA GLN A 248 23.53 -12.47 -48.43
C GLN A 248 24.09 -11.35 -47.56
N THR A 249 24.20 -11.59 -46.25
CA THR A 249 24.81 -10.65 -45.28
C THR A 249 26.27 -10.34 -45.64
N ASP A 250 27.09 -11.36 -45.93
CA ASP A 250 28.49 -11.16 -46.32
C ASP A 250 28.62 -10.33 -47.61
N ILE A 251 27.75 -10.55 -48.61
CA ILE A 251 27.74 -9.78 -49.86
C ILE A 251 27.35 -8.32 -49.59
N ASP A 252 26.32 -8.09 -48.78
CA ASP A 252 25.88 -6.76 -48.39
C ASP A 252 26.94 -6.02 -47.56
N ASP A 253 27.65 -6.73 -46.68
CA ASP A 253 28.79 -6.22 -45.92
C ASP A 253 29.93 -5.77 -46.84
N VAL A 254 30.25 -6.53 -47.90
CA VAL A 254 31.24 -6.08 -48.89
C VAL A 254 30.78 -4.79 -49.57
N ARG A 255 29.53 -4.73 -50.01
CA ARG A 255 28.97 -3.54 -50.71
C ARG A 255 28.97 -2.31 -49.81
N SER A 256 28.57 -2.49 -48.55
CA SER A 256 28.63 -1.45 -47.51
C SER A 256 30.08 -1.01 -47.27
N THR A 257 31.01 -1.96 -47.14
CA THR A 257 32.43 -1.68 -46.89
C THR A 257 33.07 -0.93 -48.05
N VAL A 258 32.77 -1.29 -49.31
CA VAL A 258 33.25 -0.55 -50.50
C VAL A 258 32.69 0.87 -50.54
N THR A 259 31.42 1.06 -50.16
CA THR A 259 30.81 2.38 -50.04
C THR A 259 31.50 3.21 -48.96
N ASN A 260 31.77 2.62 -47.79
CA ASN A 260 32.48 3.26 -46.68
C ASN A 260 33.91 3.65 -47.08
N VAL A 261 34.60 2.82 -47.88
CA VAL A 261 35.90 3.18 -48.45
C VAL A 261 35.77 4.44 -49.30
N ASN A 262 34.86 4.46 -50.27
CA ASN A 262 34.67 5.62 -51.15
C ASN A 262 34.31 6.89 -50.37
N THR A 263 33.43 6.79 -49.37
CA THR A 263 33.06 7.92 -48.51
C THR A 263 34.24 8.40 -47.67
N ALA A 264 34.92 7.49 -46.95
CA ALA A 264 36.06 7.84 -46.10
C ALA A 264 37.18 8.51 -46.92
N MET A 265 37.38 8.08 -48.17
CA MET A 265 38.35 8.69 -49.07
C MET A 265 37.96 10.11 -49.51
N ASN A 266 36.70 10.32 -49.87
CA ASN A 266 36.22 11.66 -50.22
C ASN A 266 36.30 12.61 -49.01
N ASP A 267 35.94 12.12 -47.82
CA ASP A 267 36.02 12.88 -46.58
C ASP A 267 37.47 13.20 -46.22
N PHE A 268 38.39 12.24 -46.41
CA PHE A 268 39.82 12.45 -46.22
C PHE A 268 40.35 13.52 -47.18
N GLN A 269 39.99 13.44 -48.46
CA GLN A 269 40.42 14.39 -49.49
C GLN A 269 39.87 15.80 -49.22
N ALA A 270 38.63 15.92 -48.75
CA ALA A 270 38.02 17.19 -48.39
C ALA A 270 38.66 17.82 -47.14
N ALA A 271 39.09 17.00 -46.18
CA ALA A 271 39.76 17.45 -44.97
C ALA A 271 41.27 17.73 -45.16
N CYS A 272 41.89 17.20 -46.21
CA CYS A 272 43.32 17.35 -46.42
C CYS A 272 43.71 18.74 -46.99
N PRO A 273 44.67 19.46 -46.39
CA PRO A 273 45.19 20.70 -46.97
C PRO A 273 45.82 20.49 -48.34
N SER A 274 45.58 21.42 -49.28
CA SER A 274 46.12 21.36 -50.65
C SER A 274 47.65 21.37 -50.72
N ALA A 275 48.32 21.89 -49.70
CA ALA A 275 49.78 21.85 -49.57
C ALA A 275 50.34 20.43 -49.28
N VAL A 276 49.49 19.50 -48.84
CA VAL A 276 49.88 18.13 -48.46
C VAL A 276 49.34 17.09 -49.45
N CYS A 277 48.10 17.24 -49.91
CA CYS A 277 47.47 16.30 -50.85
C CYS A 277 47.44 16.86 -52.29
N SER A 278 48.51 16.65 -53.06
CA SER A 278 48.67 17.17 -54.43
C SER A 278 48.05 16.30 -55.53
N SER A 279 47.47 15.14 -55.21
CA SER A 279 46.82 14.26 -56.20
C SER A 279 45.62 13.51 -55.61
N PRO A 280 44.53 13.31 -56.38
CA PRO A 280 43.40 12.50 -55.93
C PRO A 280 43.84 11.06 -55.71
N ILE A 281 43.61 10.53 -54.52
CA ILE A 281 43.84 9.11 -54.22
C ILE A 281 42.53 8.38 -54.57
N SER A 282 42.59 7.36 -55.45
CA SER A 282 41.42 6.52 -55.76
C SER A 282 41.85 5.07 -55.98
N PRO A 283 41.52 4.13 -55.07
CA PRO A 283 41.74 2.71 -55.25
C PRO A 283 40.73 2.20 -56.26
N ASN A 284 41.21 1.36 -57.16
CA ASN A 284 40.35 0.67 -58.11
C ASN A 284 39.70 -0.54 -57.41
N LEU A 285 38.57 -0.32 -56.74
CA LEU A 285 37.76 -1.39 -56.16
C LEU A 285 36.67 -1.85 -57.15
N PRO A 286 36.51 -3.16 -57.38
CA PRO A 286 35.49 -3.68 -58.28
C PRO A 286 34.08 -3.45 -57.72
N THR A 287 33.14 -3.11 -58.59
CA THR A 287 31.71 -3.06 -58.23
C THR A 287 31.17 -4.47 -58.08
N ILE A 288 30.70 -4.82 -56.88
CA ILE A 288 30.07 -6.12 -56.60
C ILE A 288 28.63 -6.10 -57.14
N PRO A 289 28.16 -7.15 -57.84
CA PRO A 289 26.78 -7.22 -58.31
C PRO A 289 25.81 -7.19 -57.12
N SER A 290 24.72 -6.45 -57.27
CA SER A 290 23.60 -6.56 -56.32
C SER A 290 22.86 -7.84 -56.64
N ILE A 291 22.82 -8.77 -55.69
CA ILE A 291 22.09 -10.04 -55.81
C ILE A 291 21.14 -10.15 -54.62
N ASP A 292 19.98 -10.73 -54.90
CA ASP A 292 19.01 -11.14 -53.90
C ASP A 292 18.87 -12.66 -53.99
N ILE A 293 19.72 -13.35 -53.23
CA ILE A 293 19.83 -14.82 -53.30
C ILE A 293 18.49 -15.44 -52.94
N SER A 294 17.84 -14.91 -51.90
CA SER A 294 16.55 -15.41 -51.41
C SER A 294 15.48 -15.33 -52.50
N ASN A 295 15.25 -14.15 -53.09
CA ASN A 295 14.20 -13.99 -54.10
C ASN A 295 14.49 -14.77 -55.39
N GLN A 296 15.75 -14.81 -55.83
CA GLN A 296 16.11 -15.60 -57.01
C GLN A 296 15.96 -17.11 -56.78
N ALA A 297 16.34 -17.60 -55.60
CA ALA A 297 16.17 -19.01 -55.24
C ALA A 297 14.68 -19.37 -55.09
N THR A 298 13.85 -18.49 -54.52
CA THR A 298 12.42 -18.79 -54.33
C THR A 298 11.55 -18.59 -55.57
N THR A 299 12.07 -18.02 -56.65
CA THR A 299 11.27 -17.70 -57.85
C THR A 299 10.55 -18.94 -58.41
N SER A 300 11.20 -20.11 -58.41
CA SER A 300 10.61 -21.36 -58.93
C SER A 300 9.54 -21.96 -58.01
N ILE A 301 9.62 -21.69 -56.71
CA ILE A 301 8.69 -22.24 -55.72
C ILE A 301 7.56 -21.27 -55.37
N LYS A 302 7.71 -19.98 -55.71
CA LYS A 302 6.69 -18.95 -55.47
C LYS A 302 5.34 -19.33 -56.09
N THR A 303 5.32 -19.73 -57.37
CA THR A 303 4.08 -20.14 -58.05
C THR A 303 3.46 -21.40 -57.44
N ALA A 304 4.30 -22.35 -56.99
CA ALA A 304 3.84 -23.55 -56.29
C ALA A 304 3.20 -23.21 -54.94
N ILE A 305 3.87 -22.37 -54.15
CA ILE A 305 3.38 -21.85 -52.87
C ILE A 305 2.06 -21.08 -53.09
N ASP A 306 1.99 -20.17 -54.06
CA ASP A 306 0.78 -19.38 -54.36
C ASP A 306 -0.41 -20.28 -54.74
N THR A 307 -0.19 -21.30 -55.58
CA THR A 307 -1.22 -22.27 -56.00
C THR A 307 -1.77 -23.05 -54.81
N VAL A 308 -0.87 -23.49 -53.93
CA VAL A 308 -1.19 -24.27 -52.73
C VAL A 308 -1.85 -23.40 -51.65
N LEU A 309 -1.52 -22.11 -51.59
CA LEU A 309 -2.19 -21.13 -50.73
C LEU A 309 -3.66 -20.92 -51.13
N VAL A 310 -3.96 -20.93 -52.44
CA VAL A 310 -5.34 -20.82 -52.93
C VAL A 310 -6.20 -21.97 -52.41
N SER A 311 -5.69 -23.21 -52.42
CA SER A 311 -6.43 -24.38 -51.88
C SER A 311 -6.57 -24.34 -50.35
N THR A 312 -5.75 -23.55 -49.66
CA THR A 312 -5.75 -23.43 -48.18
C THR A 312 -6.51 -22.21 -47.67
N SER A 313 -6.98 -21.35 -48.58
CA SER A 313 -7.73 -20.12 -48.27
C SER A 313 -8.94 -20.36 -47.33
N GLY A 314 -9.63 -21.49 -47.48
CA GLY A 314 -10.74 -21.86 -46.59
C GLY A 314 -10.30 -22.12 -45.14
N ALA A 315 -9.17 -22.80 -44.94
CA ALA A 315 -8.61 -23.06 -43.61
C ALA A 315 -8.06 -21.78 -42.95
N ILE A 316 -7.41 -20.91 -43.74
CA ILE A 316 -6.96 -19.59 -43.29
C ILE A 316 -8.16 -18.74 -42.87
N SER A 317 -9.24 -18.75 -43.66
CA SER A 317 -10.47 -18.04 -43.33
C SER A 317 -11.11 -18.57 -42.04
N ALA A 318 -11.16 -19.89 -41.85
CA ALA A 318 -11.64 -20.49 -40.61
C ALA A 318 -10.76 -20.10 -39.40
N ALA A 319 -9.43 -20.10 -39.54
CA ALA A 319 -8.50 -19.66 -38.51
C ALA A 319 -8.71 -18.17 -38.14
N LYS A 320 -8.92 -17.30 -39.14
CA LYS A 320 -9.29 -15.88 -38.91
C LYS A 320 -10.63 -15.75 -38.19
N THR A 321 -11.61 -16.59 -38.50
CA THR A 321 -12.90 -16.62 -37.77
C THR A 321 -12.73 -17.00 -36.31
N GLN A 322 -11.93 -18.04 -36.00
CA GLN A 322 -11.64 -18.41 -34.60
C GLN A 322 -10.82 -17.34 -33.88
N LEU A 323 -9.91 -16.64 -34.58
CA LEU A 323 -9.17 -15.50 -34.01
C LEU A 323 -10.11 -14.33 -33.64
N ASN A 324 -11.15 -14.08 -34.45
CA ASN A 324 -12.22 -13.12 -34.11
C ASN A 324 -13.09 -13.60 -32.94
N SER A 325 -13.35 -14.91 -32.83
CA SER A 325 -14.02 -15.50 -31.66
C SER A 325 -13.19 -15.30 -30.38
N ALA A 326 -11.88 -15.55 -30.44
CA ALA A 326 -10.96 -15.31 -29.33
C ALA A 326 -10.93 -13.83 -28.90
N ASP A 327 -10.94 -12.88 -29.83
CA ASP A 327 -11.07 -11.44 -29.56
C ASP A 327 -12.34 -11.11 -28.77
N THR A 328 -13.47 -11.71 -29.17
CA THR A 328 -14.76 -11.55 -28.48
C THR A 328 -14.68 -12.14 -27.07
N LYS A 329 -14.10 -13.32 -26.90
CA LYS A 329 -13.91 -13.96 -25.59
C LYS A 329 -13.01 -13.14 -24.66
N ILE A 330 -11.93 -12.54 -25.18
CA ILE A 330 -11.07 -11.64 -24.39
C ILE A 330 -11.79 -10.35 -24.04
N GLY A 331 -12.59 -9.82 -24.95
CA GLY A 331 -13.52 -8.73 -24.65
C GLY A 331 -14.41 -9.08 -23.44
N ASN A 332 -15.03 -10.26 -23.48
CA ASN A 332 -15.87 -10.75 -22.38
C ASN A 332 -15.08 -10.97 -21.07
N LEU A 333 -13.84 -11.48 -21.14
CA LEU A 333 -12.95 -11.60 -19.98
C LEU A 333 -12.67 -10.23 -19.35
N VAL A 334 -12.31 -9.24 -20.17
CA VAL A 334 -12.04 -7.87 -19.72
C VAL A 334 -13.28 -7.24 -19.12
N ASP A 335 -14.43 -7.36 -19.79
CA ASP A 335 -15.69 -6.79 -19.33
C ASP A 335 -16.18 -7.46 -18.03
N ASN A 336 -16.09 -8.80 -17.92
CA ASN A 336 -16.44 -9.53 -16.68
C ASN A 336 -15.48 -9.22 -15.52
N THR A 337 -14.17 -9.14 -15.78
CA THR A 337 -13.18 -8.78 -14.75
C THR A 337 -13.41 -7.36 -14.26
N LYS A 338 -13.67 -6.43 -15.20
CA LYS A 338 -13.99 -5.05 -14.89
C LYS A 338 -15.30 -4.95 -14.12
N ASP A 339 -16.33 -5.67 -14.52
CA ASP A 339 -17.59 -5.73 -13.79
C ASP A 339 -17.38 -6.31 -12.37
N ALA A 340 -16.58 -7.35 -12.19
CA ALA A 340 -16.28 -7.87 -10.84
C ALA A 340 -15.53 -6.83 -9.97
N ILE A 341 -14.58 -6.10 -10.55
CA ILE A 341 -13.81 -5.06 -9.84
C ILE A 341 -14.65 -3.79 -9.59
N GLN A 342 -15.44 -3.35 -10.57
CA GLN A 342 -16.17 -2.08 -10.56
C GLN A 342 -17.60 -2.21 -10.04
N LYS A 343 -18.35 -3.27 -10.36
CA LYS A 343 -19.64 -3.57 -9.68
C LYS A 343 -19.44 -4.12 -8.27
N GLY A 344 -18.18 -4.35 -7.88
CA GLY A 344 -17.74 -4.32 -6.49
C GLY A 344 -17.97 -2.97 -5.77
N ASP A 345 -18.56 -1.97 -6.44
CA ASP A 345 -19.21 -0.77 -5.84
C ASP A 345 -20.43 -1.15 -4.97
N VAL A 346 -20.33 -2.24 -4.20
CA VAL A 346 -21.27 -2.62 -3.14
C VAL A 346 -21.33 -1.53 -2.06
N VAL A 347 -20.24 -0.77 -1.93
CA VAL A 347 -20.18 0.46 -1.17
C VAL A 347 -20.27 1.60 -2.17
N ASN A 348 -21.47 2.11 -2.45
CA ASN A 348 -21.62 3.33 -3.25
C ASN A 348 -20.79 4.43 -2.57
N ILE A 349 -19.60 4.69 -3.12
CA ILE A 349 -18.60 5.55 -2.50
C ILE A 349 -19.17 6.95 -2.30
N LYS A 350 -19.99 7.42 -3.25
CA LYS A 350 -20.64 8.72 -3.21
C LYS A 350 -21.69 8.79 -2.09
N ASP A 351 -22.51 7.76 -1.93
CA ASP A 351 -23.51 7.69 -0.86
C ASP A 351 -22.84 7.54 0.50
N THR A 352 -21.74 6.79 0.57
CA THR A 352 -20.96 6.61 1.80
C THR A 352 -20.28 7.90 2.21
N LYS A 353 -19.63 8.62 1.27
CA LYS A 353 -19.10 9.97 1.51
C LYS A 353 -20.20 10.92 1.97
N THR A 354 -21.37 10.85 1.35
CA THR A 354 -22.52 11.68 1.73
C THR A 354 -23.03 11.32 3.12
N MET A 355 -23.12 10.04 3.47
CA MET A 355 -23.51 9.57 4.80
C MET A 355 -22.53 10.05 5.87
N VAL A 356 -21.23 9.86 5.66
CA VAL A 356 -20.18 10.26 6.60
C VAL A 356 -20.19 11.79 6.78
N LYS A 357 -20.35 12.53 5.68
CA LYS A 357 -20.48 13.99 5.73
C LYS A 357 -21.74 14.43 6.48
N ASN A 358 -22.90 13.82 6.19
CA ASN A 358 -24.15 14.11 6.88
C ASN A 358 -24.06 13.79 8.38
N GLN A 359 -23.38 12.70 8.75
CA GLN A 359 -23.10 12.36 10.15
C GLN A 359 -22.16 13.38 10.80
N LYS A 360 -21.09 13.82 10.12
CA LYS A 360 -20.21 14.91 10.61
C LYS A 360 -21.00 16.18 10.85
N ASP A 361 -21.80 16.60 9.87
CA ASP A 361 -22.59 17.83 9.92
C ASP A 361 -23.65 17.77 11.04
N PHE A 362 -24.21 16.58 11.29
CA PHE A 362 -25.09 16.33 12.42
C PHE A 362 -24.36 16.39 13.77
N ILE A 363 -23.18 15.76 13.91
CA ILE A 363 -22.46 15.63 15.19
C ILE A 363 -21.71 16.91 15.57
N THR A 364 -21.16 17.65 14.61
CA THR A 364 -20.36 18.88 14.82
C THR A 364 -21.00 19.90 15.77
N PRO A 365 -22.30 20.26 15.66
CA PRO A 365 -22.92 21.16 16.62
C PRO A 365 -23.00 20.56 18.04
N TYR A 366 -23.23 19.25 18.17
CA TYR A 366 -23.26 18.56 19.46
C TYR A 366 -21.87 18.41 20.09
N ASP A 367 -20.82 18.31 19.27
CA ASP A 367 -19.45 18.22 19.77
C ASP A 367 -19.08 19.44 20.62
N LYS A 368 -19.54 20.65 20.24
CA LYS A 368 -19.34 21.87 21.04
C LYS A 368 -19.92 21.73 22.45
N TYR A 369 -21.16 21.24 22.56
CA TYR A 369 -21.81 21.05 23.87
C TYR A 369 -21.11 19.98 24.69
N ARG A 370 -20.72 18.86 24.05
CA ARG A 370 -19.93 17.80 24.71
C ARG A 370 -18.57 18.32 25.17
N TRP A 371 -17.90 19.16 24.38
CA TRP A 371 -16.62 19.76 24.73
C TRP A 371 -16.74 20.65 25.98
N TYR A 372 -17.74 21.52 26.03
CA TYR A 372 -18.01 22.37 27.19
C TYR A 372 -18.39 21.54 28.43
N ALA A 373 -19.16 20.46 28.26
CA ALA A 373 -19.46 19.55 29.35
C ALA A 373 -18.19 18.89 29.93
N GLY A 374 -17.24 18.50 29.06
CA GLY A 374 -15.94 17.97 29.48
C GLY A 374 -15.08 18.99 30.22
N ILE A 375 -15.04 20.25 29.75
CA ILE A 375 -14.41 21.35 30.49
C ILE A 375 -15.08 21.57 31.84
N GLY A 376 -16.41 21.46 31.93
CA GLY A 376 -17.15 21.52 33.18
C GLY A 376 -16.72 20.44 34.16
N CYS A 377 -16.59 19.19 33.68
CA CYS A 377 -16.13 18.06 34.50
C CYS A 377 -14.71 18.29 35.05
N GLY A 378 -13.76 18.67 34.18
CA GLY A 378 -12.41 19.01 34.62
C GLY A 378 -12.36 20.25 35.50
N GLY A 379 -13.22 21.25 35.24
CA GLY A 379 -13.34 22.49 36.00
C GLY A 379 -13.79 22.27 37.44
N ILE A 380 -14.71 21.34 37.67
CA ILE A 380 -15.13 20.91 39.02
C ILE A 380 -13.93 20.35 39.80
N VAL A 381 -13.13 19.47 39.17
CA VAL A 381 -11.94 18.89 39.81
C VAL A 381 -10.88 19.97 40.03
N SER A 382 -10.65 20.85 39.06
CA SER A 382 -9.74 22.01 39.17
C SER A 382 -10.11 22.92 40.32
N LEU A 383 -11.41 23.18 40.56
CA LEU A 383 -11.89 23.97 41.69
C LEU A 383 -11.55 23.29 43.03
N ILE A 384 -11.79 21.98 43.14
CA ILE A 384 -11.45 21.20 44.34
C ILE A 384 -9.95 21.23 44.60
N LEU A 385 -9.13 21.06 43.55
CA LEU A 385 -7.68 21.14 43.62
C LEU A 385 -7.20 22.54 44.03
N ALA A 386 -7.79 23.60 43.48
CA ALA A 386 -7.46 24.97 43.85
C ALA A 386 -7.74 25.23 45.34
N LEU A 387 -8.87 24.76 45.86
CA LEU A 387 -9.20 24.86 47.28
C LEU A 387 -8.23 24.07 48.16
N TYR A 388 -7.82 22.86 47.75
CA TYR A 388 -6.80 22.09 48.47
C TYR A 388 -5.43 22.75 48.43
N CYS A 389 -4.98 23.22 47.26
CA CYS A 389 -3.71 23.93 47.11
C CYS A 389 -3.67 25.20 47.98
N CYS A 390 -4.70 26.05 47.88
CA CYS A 390 -4.82 27.23 48.74
C CYS A 390 -4.89 26.85 50.23
N GLY A 391 -5.59 25.77 50.57
CA GLY A 391 -5.62 25.23 51.93
C GLY A 391 -4.24 24.81 52.43
N ILE A 392 -3.48 24.05 51.65
CA ILE A 392 -2.13 23.58 51.99
C ILE A 392 -1.18 24.78 52.12
N CYS A 393 -1.18 25.71 51.15
CA CYS A 393 -0.32 26.90 51.17
C CYS A 393 -0.60 27.78 52.40
N CYS A 394 -1.87 28.08 52.68
CA CYS A 394 -2.26 28.81 53.90
C CYS A 394 -1.92 28.03 55.18
N GLY A 395 -1.99 26.70 55.15
CA GLY A 395 -1.60 25.83 56.26
C GLY A 395 -0.10 25.88 56.55
N CYS A 396 0.74 25.89 55.52
CA CYS A 396 2.20 26.03 55.64
C CYS A 396 2.62 27.44 56.09
N CYS A 397 1.99 28.49 55.56
CA CYS A 397 2.30 29.89 55.91
C CYS A 397 1.68 30.37 57.23
N GLY A 398 0.66 29.67 57.74
CA GLY A 398 -0.11 30.06 58.92
C GLY A 398 0.44 29.60 60.27
N GLY A 399 1.62 28.96 60.30
CA GLY A 399 2.25 28.49 61.54
C GLY A 399 2.95 29.61 62.31
N ARG A 400 2.36 30.09 63.42
CA ARG A 400 3.10 30.78 64.48
C ARG A 400 3.23 29.89 65.70
N SER A 401 4.44 29.89 66.26
CA SER A 401 4.89 29.13 67.42
C SER A 401 4.22 29.61 68.70
N VAL A 402 3.89 28.64 69.56
CA VAL A 402 4.16 28.65 71.01
C VAL A 402 3.62 29.89 71.74
N ASN A 403 2.41 29.79 72.31
CA ASN A 403 2.08 30.23 73.69
C ASN A 403 0.57 30.22 74.03
N ASP A 404 -0.35 29.85 73.14
CA ASP A 404 -1.75 29.61 73.55
C ASP A 404 -2.46 28.59 72.64
N PRO A 405 -2.95 27.44 73.15
CA PRO A 405 -3.67 26.43 72.36
C PRO A 405 -5.02 26.90 71.79
N LEU A 406 -5.53 28.06 72.24
CA LEU A 406 -6.90 28.52 72.02
C LEU A 406 -7.06 29.63 70.95
N GLU A 407 -5.98 30.21 70.43
CA GLU A 407 -6.05 31.25 69.38
C GLU A 407 -5.27 30.87 68.11
N LYS A 408 -5.95 30.35 67.07
CA LYS A 408 -5.31 30.11 65.77
C LYS A 408 -5.31 31.38 64.93
N GLY A 409 -4.17 31.65 64.28
CA GLY A 409 -4.02 32.79 63.36
C GLY A 409 -5.02 32.76 62.20
N CYS A 410 -5.39 33.95 61.71
CA CYS A 410 -6.37 34.14 60.63
C CYS A 410 -6.07 33.27 59.38
N VAL A 411 -4.80 33.15 59.01
CA VAL A 411 -4.34 32.37 57.84
C VAL A 411 -4.54 30.85 58.05
N SER A 412 -4.23 30.33 59.25
CA SER A 412 -4.47 28.92 59.60
C SER A 412 -5.98 28.62 59.62
N ASN A 413 -6.77 29.52 60.20
CA ASN A 413 -8.23 29.41 60.22
C ASN A 413 -8.84 29.42 58.81
N CYS A 414 -8.30 30.23 57.90
CA CYS A 414 -8.67 30.23 56.48
C CYS A 414 -8.33 28.88 55.83
N ALA A 415 -7.13 28.35 56.06
CA ALA A 415 -6.69 27.05 55.52
C ALA A 415 -7.66 25.91 55.87
N GLY A 416 -8.03 25.79 57.14
CA GLY A 416 -8.97 24.77 57.59
C GLY A 416 -10.39 24.96 57.04
N ARG A 417 -10.84 26.20 56.78
CA ARG A 417 -12.13 26.46 56.12
C ARG A 417 -12.11 26.07 54.64
N LEU A 418 -11.02 26.35 53.92
CA LEU A 418 -10.85 25.96 52.51
C LEU A 418 -10.86 24.44 52.33
N MET A 419 -10.19 23.69 53.20
CA MET A 419 -10.20 22.22 53.18
C MET A 419 -11.58 21.60 53.49
N ILE A 420 -12.41 22.28 54.28
CA ILE A 420 -13.80 21.85 54.49
C ILE A 420 -14.70 22.28 53.33
N GLY A 421 -14.42 23.43 52.71
CA GLY A 421 -15.08 23.85 51.49
C GLY A 421 -14.87 22.84 50.35
N SER A 422 -13.64 22.38 50.14
CA SER A 422 -13.35 21.36 49.12
C SER A 422 -14.07 20.03 49.40
N LEU A 423 -14.19 19.62 50.66
CA LEU A 423 -14.95 18.43 51.06
C LEU A 423 -16.44 18.54 50.68
N VAL A 424 -17.06 19.71 50.88
CA VAL A 424 -18.47 19.94 50.48
C VAL A 424 -18.61 19.77 48.97
N PHE A 425 -17.70 20.35 48.19
CA PHE A 425 -17.70 20.18 46.73
C PHE A 425 -17.48 18.73 46.30
N ILE A 426 -16.64 17.97 47.01
CA ILE A 426 -16.46 16.53 46.78
C ILE A 426 -17.79 15.78 46.97
N PHE A 427 -18.49 16.00 48.09
CA PHE A 427 -19.78 15.33 48.34
C PHE A 427 -20.88 15.71 47.34
N VAL A 428 -20.88 16.95 46.86
CA VAL A 428 -21.89 17.42 45.89
C VAL A 428 -21.60 16.89 44.48
N PHE A 429 -20.36 17.01 44.01
CA PHE A 429 -20.03 16.79 42.60
C PHE A 429 -19.44 15.41 42.29
N CYS A 430 -18.80 14.70 43.22
CA CYS A 430 -18.28 13.35 42.93
C CYS A 430 -19.37 12.34 42.53
N PRO A 431 -20.59 12.35 43.13
CA PRO A 431 -21.69 11.50 42.65
C PRO A 431 -22.06 11.78 41.19
N MET A 432 -22.09 13.06 40.79
CA MET A 432 -22.36 13.46 39.41
C MET A 432 -21.23 13.00 38.46
N LEU A 433 -19.97 13.19 38.85
CA LEU A 433 -18.82 12.74 38.06
C LEU A 433 -18.76 11.21 37.95
N MET A 434 -19.14 10.49 39.01
CA MET A 434 -19.22 9.03 39.02
C MET A 434 -20.37 8.52 38.13
N LEU A 435 -21.51 9.22 38.10
CA LEU A 435 -22.60 8.92 37.17
C LEU A 435 -22.12 9.03 35.71
N ILE A 436 -21.49 10.15 35.35
CA ILE A 436 -20.95 10.37 34.00
C ILE A 436 -19.93 9.28 33.66
N THR A 437 -19.01 8.99 34.58
CA THR A 437 -17.99 7.96 34.41
C THR A 437 -18.61 6.58 34.18
N THR A 438 -19.63 6.21 34.97
CA THR A 438 -20.31 4.91 34.84
C THR A 438 -21.07 4.81 33.53
N LEU A 439 -21.78 5.87 33.12
CA LEU A 439 -22.52 5.89 31.86
C LEU A 439 -21.61 5.80 30.63
N MET A 440 -20.42 6.39 30.68
CA MET A 440 -19.43 6.30 29.60
C MET A 440 -18.66 4.97 29.62
N TYR A 441 -18.36 4.43 30.81
CA TYR A 441 -17.68 3.13 30.94
C TYR A 441 -18.43 1.99 30.24
N ILE A 442 -19.77 1.97 30.32
CA ILE A 442 -20.60 0.91 29.73
C ILE A 442 -20.34 0.73 28.23
N PRO A 443 -20.57 1.73 27.35
CA PRO A 443 -20.26 1.59 25.94
C PRO A 443 -18.75 1.54 25.68
N GLY A 444 -17.94 2.31 26.41
CA GLY A 444 -16.50 2.39 26.17
C GLY A 444 -15.76 1.07 26.37
N ALA A 445 -16.08 0.35 27.45
CA ALA A 445 -15.50 -0.95 27.75
C ALA A 445 -15.93 -2.03 26.75
N MET A 446 -17.22 -2.03 26.37
CA MET A 446 -17.76 -2.99 25.40
C MET A 446 -17.13 -2.81 24.02
N PHE A 447 -17.02 -1.57 23.54
CA PHE A 447 -16.39 -1.28 22.25
C PHE A 447 -14.91 -1.65 22.25
N GLU A 448 -14.16 -1.33 23.31
CA GLU A 448 -12.74 -1.70 23.37
C GLU A 448 -12.54 -3.22 23.35
N ARG A 449 -13.29 -3.95 24.18
CA ARG A 449 -13.08 -5.40 24.36
C ARG A 449 -13.63 -6.23 23.21
N TYR A 450 -14.83 -5.92 22.72
CA TYR A 450 -15.54 -6.77 21.77
C TYR A 450 -15.55 -6.25 20.34
N VAL A 451 -15.13 -5.00 20.10
CA VAL A 451 -14.97 -4.47 18.74
C VAL A 451 -13.49 -4.26 18.46
N CYS A 452 -12.82 -3.35 19.18
CA CYS A 452 -11.48 -2.95 18.81
C CYS A 452 -10.41 -4.03 18.91
N GLN A 453 -10.42 -4.86 19.95
CA GLN A 453 -9.42 -5.94 20.07
C GLN A 453 -9.53 -6.98 18.94
N PRO A 454 -10.72 -7.51 18.60
CA PRO A 454 -10.89 -8.40 17.43
C PRO A 454 -10.47 -7.76 16.09
N PHE A 455 -10.88 -6.51 15.85
CA PHE A 455 -10.62 -5.81 14.59
C PHE A 455 -9.17 -5.34 14.43
N THR A 456 -8.39 -5.26 15.52
CA THR A 456 -6.98 -4.86 15.48
C THR A 456 -6.02 -6.03 15.66
N ASP A 457 -6.55 -7.25 15.81
CA ASP A 457 -5.78 -8.49 15.85
C ASP A 457 -5.01 -8.67 14.52
N PRO A 458 -3.67 -8.80 14.54
CA PRO A 458 -2.89 -9.03 13.33
C PRO A 458 -3.29 -10.31 12.55
N ASN A 459 -3.92 -11.28 13.21
CA ASN A 459 -4.36 -12.54 12.60
C ASN A 459 -5.86 -12.57 12.28
N LEU A 460 -6.63 -11.54 12.67
CA LEU A 460 -8.07 -11.42 12.45
C LEU A 460 -8.84 -12.69 12.88
N GLU A 461 -8.44 -13.34 13.99
CA GLU A 461 -8.95 -14.67 14.35
C GLU A 461 -10.48 -14.71 14.45
N PHE A 462 -11.07 -13.64 14.99
CA PHE A 462 -12.49 -13.54 15.34
C PHE A 462 -13.30 -12.61 14.41
N LEU A 463 -12.68 -12.09 13.35
CA LEU A 463 -13.34 -11.12 12.47
C LEU A 463 -14.59 -11.72 11.82
N ASP A 464 -14.48 -12.94 11.30
CA ASP A 464 -15.57 -13.60 10.59
C ASP A 464 -16.74 -13.96 11.52
N GLU A 465 -16.44 -14.47 12.72
CA GLU A 465 -17.47 -14.80 13.72
C GLU A 465 -18.20 -13.56 14.22
N LEU A 466 -17.49 -12.44 14.37
CA LEU A 466 -18.07 -11.17 14.74
C LEU A 466 -18.96 -10.61 13.61
N MET A 467 -18.50 -10.67 12.36
CA MET A 467 -19.30 -10.28 11.21
C MET A 467 -20.58 -11.09 11.07
N ASP A 468 -20.50 -12.42 11.24
CA ASP A 468 -21.66 -13.31 11.23
C ASP A 468 -22.63 -12.99 12.39
N SER A 469 -22.10 -12.57 13.54
CA SER A 469 -22.92 -12.16 14.68
C SER A 469 -23.77 -10.92 14.37
N PHE A 470 -23.28 -10.01 13.53
CA PHE A 470 -24.02 -8.83 13.07
C PHE A 470 -24.81 -9.07 11.78
N GLU A 471 -24.96 -10.31 11.32
CA GLU A 471 -25.61 -10.68 10.05
C GLU A 471 -24.96 -10.03 8.81
N MET A 472 -23.69 -9.62 8.92
CA MET A 472 -22.91 -9.00 7.84
C MET A 472 -21.95 -10.02 7.23
N ASN A 473 -22.46 -11.08 6.58
CA ASN A 473 -21.58 -12.04 5.91
C ASN A 473 -20.92 -11.39 4.67
N PHE A 474 -19.60 -11.50 4.55
CA PHE A 474 -18.85 -11.02 3.39
C PHE A 474 -19.37 -11.65 2.08
N ASP A 475 -19.79 -12.91 2.14
CA ASP A 475 -20.33 -13.60 0.98
C ASP A 475 -21.69 -13.07 0.54
N ASN A 476 -22.51 -12.50 1.45
CA ASN A 476 -23.75 -11.83 1.05
C ASN A 476 -23.50 -10.54 0.24
N ILE A 477 -22.31 -9.95 0.39
CA ILE A 477 -21.89 -8.72 -0.26
C ILE A 477 -21.32 -9.02 -1.65
N VAL A 478 -20.39 -9.98 -1.75
CA VAL A 478 -19.64 -10.27 -2.98
C VAL A 478 -20.25 -11.42 -3.81
N LYS A 479 -21.00 -12.33 -3.17
CA LYS A 479 -21.76 -13.47 -3.74
C LYS A 479 -20.93 -14.45 -4.58
N HIS A 480 -20.34 -15.43 -3.91
CA HIS A 480 -19.69 -16.57 -4.55
C HIS A 480 -20.68 -17.68 -4.88
N GLU A 481 -20.27 -18.60 -5.76
CA GLU A 481 -21.00 -19.83 -6.03
C GLU A 481 -21.07 -20.74 -4.79
N PRO A 482 -22.16 -21.50 -4.61
CA PRO A 482 -22.29 -22.41 -3.47
C PRO A 482 -21.11 -23.38 -3.36
N GLY A 483 -20.48 -23.45 -2.19
CA GLY A 483 -19.32 -24.31 -1.91
C GLY A 483 -17.94 -23.65 -2.03
N HIS A 484 -17.88 -22.38 -2.46
CA HIS A 484 -16.64 -21.58 -2.57
C HIS A 484 -16.74 -20.27 -1.76
N GLU A 485 -17.48 -20.31 -0.63
CA GLU A 485 -17.72 -19.13 0.20
C GLU A 485 -16.41 -18.55 0.73
N MET A 486 -16.23 -17.24 0.52
CA MET A 486 -15.06 -16.51 1.01
C MET A 486 -15.39 -15.69 2.25
N SER A 487 -14.46 -15.66 3.22
CA SER A 487 -14.58 -14.83 4.42
C SER A 487 -13.79 -13.53 4.32
N LEU A 488 -14.20 -12.50 5.08
CA LEU A 488 -13.51 -11.20 5.09
C LEU A 488 -12.09 -11.34 5.62
N LYS A 489 -11.86 -12.20 6.61
CA LYS A 489 -10.51 -12.54 7.10
C LYS A 489 -9.61 -13.04 5.98
N SER A 490 -10.11 -13.98 5.16
CA SER A 490 -9.34 -14.56 4.06
C SER A 490 -9.00 -13.50 3.02
N PHE A 491 -9.97 -12.67 2.64
CA PHE A 491 -9.78 -11.55 1.73
C PHE A 491 -8.75 -10.52 2.23
N LEU A 492 -8.94 -10.01 3.45
CA LEU A 492 -8.01 -9.05 4.04
C LEU A 492 -6.61 -9.67 4.25
N GLY A 493 -6.54 -10.96 4.61
CA GLY A 493 -5.28 -11.70 4.71
C GLY A 493 -4.54 -11.82 3.37
N ASN A 494 -5.26 -12.10 2.27
CA ASN A 494 -4.70 -12.12 0.92
C ASN A 494 -4.19 -10.74 0.50
N CYS A 495 -4.94 -9.68 0.83
CA CYS A 495 -4.54 -8.31 0.54
C CYS A 495 -3.36 -7.84 1.38
N LYS A 496 -3.26 -8.25 2.65
CA LYS A 496 -2.08 -8.04 3.50
C LYS A 496 -0.80 -8.66 2.92
N ASN A 497 -0.94 -9.71 2.11
CA ASN A 497 0.17 -10.38 1.40
C ASN A 497 0.38 -9.82 -0.02
N ASN A 498 -0.24 -8.69 -0.35
CA ASN A 498 -0.17 -8.03 -1.66
C ASN A 498 -0.52 -8.94 -2.86
N MET A 499 -1.48 -9.85 -2.68
CA MET A 499 -1.99 -10.65 -3.80
C MET A 499 -2.76 -9.81 -4.82
N ALA A 500 -2.78 -10.26 -6.07
CA ALA A 500 -3.64 -9.70 -7.11
C ALA A 500 -5.12 -9.88 -6.76
N ILE A 501 -5.96 -8.91 -7.13
CA ILE A 501 -7.39 -8.89 -6.77
C ILE A 501 -8.12 -10.14 -7.26
N TYR A 502 -7.74 -10.68 -8.43
CA TYR A 502 -8.32 -11.91 -8.99
C TYR A 502 -8.24 -13.08 -8.02
N LYS A 503 -7.06 -13.31 -7.43
CA LYS A 503 -6.82 -14.38 -6.46
C LYS A 503 -7.31 -13.99 -5.07
N ALA A 504 -7.19 -12.72 -4.71
CA ALA A 504 -7.56 -12.25 -3.39
C ALA A 504 -9.06 -12.33 -3.13
N LEU A 505 -9.91 -12.08 -4.15
CA LEU A 505 -11.37 -12.20 -4.09
C LEU A 505 -11.90 -13.50 -4.71
N ASP A 506 -11.02 -14.42 -5.14
CA ASP A 506 -11.41 -15.65 -5.82
C ASP A 506 -12.41 -15.43 -6.98
N LEU A 507 -12.05 -14.51 -7.88
CA LEU A 507 -12.92 -14.02 -8.96
C LEU A 507 -13.52 -15.15 -9.82
N GLU A 508 -12.82 -16.27 -9.96
CA GLU A 508 -13.28 -17.44 -10.72
C GLU A 508 -14.60 -18.01 -10.20
N HIS A 509 -14.84 -17.92 -8.90
CA HIS A 509 -16.03 -18.47 -8.23
C HIS A 509 -17.08 -17.41 -7.92
N LEU A 510 -16.96 -16.19 -8.44
CA LEU A 510 -17.99 -15.17 -8.28
C LEU A 510 -19.18 -15.46 -9.19
N THR A 511 -20.40 -15.34 -8.65
CA THR A 511 -21.64 -15.52 -9.43
C THR A 511 -21.76 -14.56 -10.62
N LEU A 512 -21.10 -13.40 -10.52
CA LEU A 512 -21.05 -12.35 -11.53
C LEU A 512 -20.04 -12.67 -12.64
N PHE A 513 -19.03 -13.50 -12.36
CA PHE A 513 -17.92 -13.80 -13.23
C PHE A 513 -18.19 -15.10 -14.01
N SER A 514 -18.63 -14.94 -15.25
CA SER A 514 -19.06 -16.08 -16.08
C SER A 514 -17.98 -16.60 -17.05
N PHE A 515 -16.77 -16.04 -17.02
CA PHE A 515 -15.74 -16.36 -18.00
C PHE A 515 -14.98 -17.64 -17.66
N LYS A 516 -14.86 -18.56 -18.63
CA LYS A 516 -14.07 -19.80 -18.48
C LYS A 516 -12.83 -19.76 -19.36
N PHE A 517 -11.65 -19.90 -18.75
CA PHE A 517 -10.38 -19.98 -19.51
C PHE A 517 -10.35 -21.17 -20.48
N SER A 518 -11.04 -22.28 -20.17
CA SER A 518 -11.17 -23.43 -21.08
C SER A 518 -11.79 -23.07 -22.42
N ASP A 519 -12.70 -22.09 -22.47
CA ASP A 519 -13.33 -21.67 -23.71
C ASP A 519 -12.32 -20.97 -24.62
N LEU A 520 -11.34 -20.28 -24.03
CA LEU A 520 -10.26 -19.62 -24.76
C LEU A 520 -9.22 -20.64 -25.23
N GLU A 521 -8.86 -21.60 -24.38
CA GLU A 521 -7.99 -22.73 -24.75
C GLU A 521 -8.58 -23.53 -25.92
N ASN A 522 -9.89 -23.74 -25.94
CA ASN A 522 -10.59 -24.39 -27.06
C ASN A 522 -10.49 -23.61 -28.37
N GLU A 523 -10.54 -22.28 -28.36
CA GLU A 523 -10.31 -21.46 -29.56
C GLU A 523 -8.89 -21.66 -30.12
N VAL A 524 -7.88 -21.70 -29.25
CA VAL A 524 -6.49 -21.95 -29.66
C VAL A 524 -6.37 -23.31 -30.34
N GLN A 525 -6.97 -24.34 -29.74
CA GLN A 525 -6.97 -25.69 -30.33
C GLN A 525 -7.73 -25.74 -31.66
N ASN A 526 -8.84 -25.02 -31.80
CA ASN A 526 -9.57 -24.93 -33.06
C ASN A 526 -8.74 -24.23 -34.15
N ILE A 527 -8.04 -23.15 -33.82
CA ILE A 527 -7.10 -22.47 -34.74
C ILE A 527 -6.05 -23.47 -35.22
N MET A 528 -5.42 -24.20 -34.29
CA MET A 528 -4.42 -25.22 -34.60
C MET A 528 -4.98 -26.30 -35.54
N ASN A 529 -6.17 -26.82 -35.23
CA ASN A 529 -6.80 -27.87 -36.03
C ASN A 529 -7.17 -27.40 -37.44
N HIS A 530 -7.75 -26.21 -37.58
CA HIS A 530 -8.07 -25.62 -38.89
C HIS A 530 -6.80 -25.40 -39.71
N MET A 531 -5.76 -24.80 -39.12
CA MET A 531 -4.49 -24.59 -39.79
C MET A 531 -3.82 -25.92 -40.18
N ASN A 532 -3.75 -26.91 -39.28
CA ASN A 532 -3.20 -28.23 -39.55
C ASN A 532 -3.98 -28.98 -40.65
N SER A 533 -5.30 -28.85 -40.69
CA SER A 533 -6.13 -29.46 -41.75
C SER A 533 -5.89 -28.80 -43.12
N GLY A 534 -5.77 -27.47 -43.15
CA GLY A 534 -5.46 -26.70 -44.35
C GLY A 534 -4.07 -27.03 -44.87
N MET A 535 -3.07 -26.99 -43.99
CA MET A 535 -1.71 -27.39 -44.31
C MET A 535 -1.62 -28.86 -44.69
N GLY A 536 -2.34 -29.77 -44.02
CA GLY A 536 -2.42 -31.18 -44.38
C GLY A 536 -2.94 -31.39 -45.81
N SER A 537 -3.88 -30.54 -46.26
CA SER A 537 -4.36 -30.55 -47.63
C SER A 537 -3.33 -30.02 -48.64
N MET A 538 -2.47 -29.06 -48.26
CA MET A 538 -1.31 -28.62 -49.04
C MET A 538 -0.33 -29.77 -49.33
N LEU A 539 -0.20 -30.70 -48.38
CA LEU A 539 0.84 -31.73 -48.35
C LEU A 539 0.50 -32.99 -49.14
N ASN A 540 -0.78 -33.18 -49.47
CA ASN A 540 -1.22 -34.26 -50.34
C ASN A 540 -0.99 -33.94 -51.84
N ASP A 541 -0.71 -32.68 -52.19
CA ASP A 541 -0.35 -32.25 -53.55
C ASP A 541 1.18 -32.27 -53.75
N LYS A 542 1.79 -33.46 -53.64
CA LYS A 542 3.24 -33.65 -53.89
C LYS A 542 3.66 -33.23 -55.30
N THR A 543 2.71 -33.18 -56.22
CA THR A 543 2.92 -32.75 -57.61
C THR A 543 3.21 -31.25 -57.73
N ALA A 544 2.70 -30.41 -56.83
CA ALA A 544 2.89 -28.96 -56.88
C ALA A 544 4.36 -28.51 -56.76
N PHE A 545 5.19 -29.28 -56.05
CA PHE A 545 6.62 -28.96 -55.84
C PHE A 545 7.58 -29.81 -56.68
N GLY A 546 7.07 -30.68 -57.56
CA GLY A 546 7.90 -31.55 -58.40
C GLY A 546 8.82 -30.81 -59.37
N SER A 547 8.49 -29.56 -59.72
CA SER A 547 9.28 -28.67 -60.58
C SER A 547 10.13 -27.65 -59.81
N ALA A 548 10.17 -27.72 -58.47
CA ALA A 548 10.97 -26.83 -57.65
C ALA A 548 12.45 -26.90 -58.05
N ASN A 549 13.09 -25.74 -58.19
CA ASN A 549 14.54 -25.61 -58.40
C ASN A 549 15.04 -24.36 -57.68
N LEU A 550 15.62 -24.52 -56.49
CA LEU A 550 16.13 -23.41 -55.68
C LEU A 550 17.48 -22.88 -56.19
N LEU A 551 18.09 -23.55 -57.18
CA LEU A 551 19.34 -23.12 -57.81
C LEU A 551 19.14 -22.95 -59.33
N PRO A 552 18.36 -21.94 -59.78
CA PRO A 552 18.18 -21.67 -61.20
C PRO A 552 19.50 -21.21 -61.85
N ALA A 553 19.63 -21.41 -63.17
CA ALA A 553 20.85 -21.09 -63.92
C ALA A 553 21.28 -19.60 -63.80
N GLY A 554 20.31 -18.68 -63.66
CA GLY A 554 20.58 -17.27 -63.39
C GLY A 554 21.30 -17.06 -62.06
N LEU A 555 20.80 -17.67 -60.98
CA LEU A 555 21.42 -17.60 -59.66
C LEU A 555 22.81 -18.24 -59.62
N VAL A 556 23.01 -19.34 -60.35
CA VAL A 556 24.35 -19.95 -60.51
C VAL A 556 25.33 -18.97 -61.11
N THR A 557 24.91 -18.26 -62.16
CA THR A 557 25.72 -17.27 -62.88
C THR A 557 26.06 -16.07 -61.99
N ASP A 558 25.08 -15.57 -61.24
CA ASP A 558 25.23 -14.45 -60.32
C ASP A 558 26.18 -14.79 -59.16
N LEU A 559 26.00 -15.97 -58.55
CA LEU A 559 26.89 -16.48 -57.48
C LEU A 559 28.32 -16.71 -57.99
N ASP A 560 28.51 -17.23 -59.20
CA ASP A 560 29.83 -17.35 -59.82
C ASP A 560 30.44 -15.98 -60.15
N GLY A 561 29.62 -15.01 -60.54
CA GLY A 561 30.02 -13.62 -60.72
C GLY A 561 30.55 -13.00 -59.43
N VAL A 562 29.86 -13.19 -58.30
CA VAL A 562 30.33 -12.76 -56.97
C VAL A 562 31.62 -13.46 -56.60
N LYS A 563 31.67 -14.79 -56.70
CA LYS A 563 32.87 -15.58 -56.41
C LYS A 563 34.07 -15.08 -57.20
N THR A 564 33.89 -14.83 -58.49
CA THR A 564 34.96 -14.37 -59.39
C THR A 564 35.45 -12.97 -59.01
N LYS A 565 34.53 -12.02 -58.78
CA LYS A 565 34.86 -10.64 -58.40
C LYS A 565 35.51 -10.54 -57.02
N MET A 566 35.07 -11.36 -56.06
CA MET A 566 35.72 -11.45 -54.75
C MET A 566 37.11 -12.06 -54.86
N SER A 567 37.26 -13.13 -55.65
CA SER A 567 38.57 -13.77 -55.85
C SER A 567 39.57 -12.83 -56.53
N SER A 568 39.11 -12.00 -57.47
CA SER A 568 39.93 -11.01 -58.18
C SER A 568 40.11 -9.69 -57.43
N LEU A 569 39.52 -9.52 -56.24
CA LEU A 569 39.65 -8.31 -55.44
C LEU A 569 41.12 -8.09 -55.02
N ASP A 570 41.79 -7.12 -55.64
CA ASP A 570 43.15 -6.71 -55.29
C ASP A 570 43.13 -5.54 -54.30
N LEU A 571 43.56 -5.81 -53.07
CA LEU A 571 43.63 -4.81 -51.99
C LEU A 571 44.95 -4.04 -51.99
N THR A 572 45.85 -4.28 -52.96
CA THR A 572 47.13 -3.57 -53.08
C THR A 572 46.92 -2.08 -53.32
N SER A 573 45.98 -1.71 -54.19
CA SER A 573 45.65 -0.30 -54.46
C SER A 573 45.11 0.43 -53.23
N LEU A 574 44.24 -0.23 -52.45
CA LEU A 574 43.72 0.28 -51.18
C LEU A 574 44.82 0.38 -50.12
N ASN A 575 45.73 -0.59 -50.06
CA ASN A 575 46.88 -0.54 -49.15
C ASN A 575 47.81 0.64 -49.47
N ASN A 576 48.09 0.87 -50.75
CA ASN A 576 48.90 2.00 -51.19
C ASN A 576 48.23 3.34 -50.87
N ALA A 577 46.91 3.43 -51.05
CA ALA A 577 46.11 4.59 -50.65
C ALA A 577 46.21 4.86 -49.13
N ILE A 578 46.08 3.82 -48.30
CA ILE A 578 46.23 3.93 -46.85
C ILE A 578 47.63 4.43 -46.47
N GLN A 579 48.69 3.90 -47.08
CA GLN A 579 50.07 4.33 -46.81
C GLN A 579 50.31 5.79 -47.21
N GLN A 580 49.77 6.24 -48.34
CA GLN A 580 49.83 7.65 -48.75
C GLN A 580 49.07 8.55 -47.77
N MET A 581 47.90 8.12 -47.30
CA MET A 581 47.11 8.85 -46.32
C MET A 581 47.78 8.91 -44.94
N GLU A 582 48.46 7.84 -44.50
CA GLU A 582 49.28 7.83 -43.28
C GLU A 582 50.40 8.88 -43.33
N ALA A 583 51.09 8.95 -44.46
CA ALA A 583 52.12 9.97 -44.69
C ALA A 583 51.52 11.38 -44.68
N ALA A 584 50.36 11.58 -45.32
CA ALA A 584 49.66 12.86 -45.37
C ALA A 584 49.16 13.32 -43.99
N VAL A 585 48.62 12.42 -43.17
CA VAL A 585 48.21 12.74 -41.79
C VAL A 585 49.41 13.18 -40.95
N THR A 586 50.53 12.45 -41.07
CA THR A 586 51.77 12.77 -40.35
C THR A 586 52.31 14.16 -40.75
N ALA A 587 52.31 14.46 -42.05
CA ALA A 587 52.73 15.77 -42.57
C ALA A 587 51.78 16.89 -42.13
N ALA A 588 50.47 16.65 -42.13
CA ALA A 588 49.47 17.64 -41.72
C ALA A 588 49.53 17.97 -40.21
N GLY A 589 49.89 17.00 -39.37
CA GLY A 589 50.04 17.18 -37.92
C GLY A 589 51.26 18.03 -37.51
N ALA A 590 52.24 18.19 -38.39
CA ALA A 590 53.40 19.05 -38.16
C ALA A 590 53.13 20.55 -38.43
N LEU A 591 51.95 20.90 -38.95
CA LEU A 591 51.55 22.29 -39.23
C LEU A 591 50.82 22.91 -38.03
N PRO A 592 51.21 24.12 -37.55
CA PRO A 592 50.53 24.74 -36.41
C PRO A 592 49.10 25.21 -36.76
N GLY A 593 48.09 24.68 -36.05
CA GLY A 593 46.73 25.26 -35.99
C GLY A 593 45.59 24.55 -36.74
N THR A 594 45.68 23.25 -37.08
CA THR A 594 44.65 22.58 -37.92
C THR A 594 43.70 21.64 -37.14
N SER A 595 42.44 22.04 -36.99
CA SER A 595 41.33 21.16 -36.52
C SER A 595 40.96 20.03 -37.50
N SER A 596 41.65 19.92 -38.64
CA SER A 596 41.34 18.99 -39.74
C SER A 596 41.99 17.61 -39.62
N THR A 597 43.00 17.46 -38.76
CA THR A 597 43.75 16.20 -38.57
C THR A 597 42.91 15.09 -37.94
N ALA A 598 41.96 15.45 -37.07
CA ALA A 598 41.05 14.48 -36.44
C ALA A 598 40.12 13.80 -37.45
N THR A 599 39.58 14.55 -38.42
CA THR A 599 38.75 14.00 -39.50
C THR A 599 39.56 13.10 -40.42
N MET A 600 40.77 13.53 -40.80
CA MET A 600 41.69 12.71 -41.60
C MET A 600 42.06 11.39 -40.87
N GLN A 601 42.32 11.44 -39.56
CA GLN A 601 42.63 10.26 -38.76
C GLN A 601 41.42 9.31 -38.65
N THR A 602 40.21 9.86 -38.53
CA THR A 602 38.97 9.07 -38.50
C THR A 602 38.77 8.33 -39.81
N SER A 603 38.87 9.03 -40.95
CA SER A 603 38.79 8.42 -42.28
C SER A 603 39.86 7.34 -42.49
N LEU A 604 41.09 7.58 -42.03
CA LEU A 604 42.17 6.61 -42.10
C LEU A 604 41.88 5.34 -41.28
N ASN A 605 41.34 5.48 -40.07
CA ASN A 605 40.96 4.34 -39.23
C ASN A 605 39.81 3.54 -39.87
N THR A 606 38.83 4.23 -40.48
CA THR A 606 37.75 3.60 -41.25
C THR A 606 38.32 2.78 -42.41
N LEU A 607 39.29 3.32 -43.16
CA LEU A 607 39.93 2.61 -44.28
C LEU A 607 40.75 1.39 -43.84
N LYS A 608 41.47 1.47 -42.71
CA LYS A 608 42.18 0.33 -42.11
C LYS A 608 41.23 -0.79 -41.70
N THR A 609 40.10 -0.42 -41.09
CA THR A 609 39.03 -1.36 -40.69
C THR A 609 38.42 -2.00 -41.93
N ALA A 610 38.06 -1.19 -42.92
CA ALA A 610 37.50 -1.66 -44.19
C ALA A 610 38.43 -2.62 -44.93
N LYS A 611 39.74 -2.34 -44.98
CA LYS A 611 40.74 -3.25 -45.56
C LYS A 611 40.75 -4.60 -44.85
N THR A 612 40.69 -4.60 -43.52
CA THR A 612 40.68 -5.83 -42.72
C THR A 612 39.43 -6.65 -43.00
N GLN A 613 38.26 -6.01 -43.02
CA GLN A 613 36.98 -6.64 -43.36
C GLN A 613 36.98 -7.21 -44.78
N LEU A 614 37.43 -6.44 -45.78
CA LEU A 614 37.53 -6.92 -47.16
C LEU A 614 38.52 -8.07 -47.33
N THR A 615 39.59 -8.12 -46.53
CA THR A 615 40.56 -9.23 -46.55
C THR A 615 39.91 -10.53 -46.09
N ARG A 616 39.11 -10.48 -45.01
CA ARG A 616 38.34 -11.62 -44.52
C ARG A 616 37.26 -12.03 -45.52
N LEU A 617 36.44 -11.10 -45.98
CA LEU A 617 35.32 -11.39 -46.89
C LEU A 617 35.82 -11.96 -48.23
N LYS A 618 37.01 -11.54 -48.69
CA LYS A 618 37.67 -12.11 -49.87
C LYS A 618 37.94 -13.61 -49.75
N THR A 619 38.29 -14.11 -48.56
CA THR A 619 38.55 -15.55 -48.35
C THR A 619 37.27 -16.34 -48.09
N ASP A 620 36.32 -15.75 -47.39
CA ASP A 620 35.16 -16.45 -46.86
C ASP A 620 34.07 -16.64 -47.94
N ILE A 621 33.79 -15.59 -48.73
CA ILE A 621 32.70 -15.59 -49.72
C ILE A 621 32.85 -16.70 -50.78
N PRO A 622 34.02 -16.97 -51.39
CA PRO A 622 34.15 -18.05 -52.36
C PRO A 622 33.78 -19.43 -51.81
N THR A 623 34.10 -19.70 -50.54
CA THR A 623 33.75 -20.94 -49.83
C THR A 623 32.26 -20.97 -49.51
N ALA A 624 31.71 -19.86 -49.01
CA ALA A 624 30.29 -19.73 -48.72
C ALA A 624 29.43 -19.89 -49.99
N VAL A 625 29.85 -19.34 -51.14
CA VAL A 625 29.19 -19.54 -52.44
C VAL A 625 29.13 -21.02 -52.82
N TYR A 626 30.22 -21.77 -52.62
CA TYR A 626 30.21 -23.21 -52.88
C TYR A 626 29.23 -23.95 -51.97
N ASN A 627 29.26 -23.66 -50.67
CA ASN A 627 28.37 -24.27 -49.69
C ASN A 627 26.89 -23.96 -49.96
N VAL A 628 26.56 -22.70 -50.27
CA VAL A 628 25.20 -22.30 -50.60
C VAL A 628 24.68 -23.00 -51.86
N LYS A 629 25.53 -23.19 -52.89
CA LYS A 629 25.14 -23.97 -54.07
C LYS A 629 24.80 -25.42 -53.73
N GLN A 630 25.60 -26.07 -52.87
CA GLN A 630 25.32 -27.44 -52.42
C GLN A 630 24.03 -27.50 -51.61
N GLN A 631 23.88 -26.63 -50.62
CA GLN A 631 22.70 -26.61 -49.77
C GLN A 631 21.41 -26.25 -50.52
N LEU A 632 21.45 -25.37 -51.53
CA LEU A 632 20.28 -25.10 -52.39
C LEU A 632 19.93 -26.32 -53.25
N THR A 633 20.93 -27.11 -53.66
CA THR A 633 20.71 -28.38 -54.39
C THR A 633 20.07 -29.41 -53.47
N ASP A 634 20.62 -29.61 -52.28
CA ASP A 634 20.08 -30.53 -51.27
C ASP A 634 18.68 -30.11 -50.82
N ALA A 635 18.47 -28.80 -50.61
CA ALA A 635 17.17 -28.22 -50.29
C ALA A 635 16.14 -28.50 -51.40
N THR A 636 16.53 -28.41 -52.67
CA THR A 636 15.67 -28.74 -53.80
C THR A 636 15.21 -30.19 -53.74
N THR A 637 16.10 -31.14 -53.44
CA THR A 637 15.76 -32.56 -53.30
C THR A 637 14.89 -32.81 -52.06
N ASN A 638 15.17 -32.14 -50.94
CA ASN A 638 14.40 -32.26 -49.71
C ASN A 638 12.97 -31.71 -49.85
N MET A 639 12.78 -30.61 -50.59
CA MET A 639 11.45 -30.06 -50.90
C MET A 639 10.58 -31.05 -51.69
N GLN A 640 11.18 -31.79 -52.63
CA GLN A 640 10.48 -32.76 -53.48
C GLN A 640 10.02 -34.02 -52.72
N SER A 641 10.55 -34.29 -51.51
CA SER A 641 10.16 -35.46 -50.71
C SER A 641 9.16 -35.13 -49.58
N ASN A 642 9.63 -34.46 -48.53
CA ASN A 642 8.88 -34.18 -47.29
C ASN A 642 9.21 -32.81 -46.66
N GLY A 643 10.15 -32.03 -47.21
CA GLY A 643 10.65 -30.79 -46.60
C GLY A 643 9.55 -29.73 -46.39
N MET A 644 8.59 -29.64 -47.31
CA MET A 644 7.45 -28.72 -47.19
C MET A 644 6.51 -29.06 -46.02
N THR A 645 6.38 -30.34 -45.65
CA THR A 645 5.60 -30.77 -44.46
C THR A 645 6.14 -30.16 -43.19
N ASN A 646 7.46 -30.22 -43.02
CA ASN A 646 8.12 -29.72 -41.83
C ASN A 646 8.08 -28.18 -41.76
N ILE A 647 8.24 -27.51 -42.91
CA ILE A 647 8.14 -26.04 -43.00
C ILE A 647 6.73 -25.57 -42.66
N ALA A 648 5.72 -26.22 -43.24
CA ALA A 648 4.34 -25.83 -43.07
C ALA A 648 3.86 -26.11 -41.63
N GLN A 649 4.21 -27.27 -41.04
CA GLN A 649 3.94 -27.57 -39.63
C GLN A 649 4.65 -26.60 -38.68
N SER A 650 5.92 -26.25 -38.96
CA SER A 650 6.65 -25.26 -38.19
C SER A 650 5.98 -23.89 -38.27
N PHE A 651 5.44 -23.49 -39.42
CA PHE A 651 4.68 -22.23 -39.54
C PHE A 651 3.40 -22.25 -38.70
N VAL A 652 2.61 -23.34 -38.75
CA VAL A 652 1.40 -23.50 -37.92
C VAL A 652 1.75 -23.42 -36.44
N ASN A 653 2.78 -24.15 -36.00
CA ASN A 653 3.20 -24.17 -34.61
C ASN A 653 3.62 -22.77 -34.12
N ASP A 654 4.44 -22.05 -34.88
CA ASP A 654 4.86 -20.68 -34.52
C ASP A 654 3.67 -19.73 -34.44
N THR A 655 2.73 -19.84 -35.38
CA THR A 655 1.51 -19.01 -35.43
C THR A 655 0.62 -19.23 -34.20
N VAL A 656 0.37 -20.49 -33.86
CA VAL A 656 -0.49 -20.84 -32.72
C VAL A 656 0.20 -20.54 -31.40
N ASN A 657 1.52 -20.74 -31.32
CA ASN A 657 2.30 -20.50 -30.12
C ASN A 657 2.24 -19.03 -29.67
N ILE A 658 2.16 -18.08 -30.61
CA ILE A 658 1.97 -16.64 -30.27
C ILE A 658 0.71 -16.44 -29.43
N ILE A 659 -0.41 -17.06 -29.83
CA ILE A 659 -1.69 -16.92 -29.15
C ILE A 659 -1.68 -17.67 -27.81
N ASP A 660 -1.17 -18.91 -27.79
CA ASP A 660 -1.11 -19.75 -26.59
C ASP A 660 -0.27 -19.09 -25.48
N VAL A 661 0.91 -18.59 -25.84
CA VAL A 661 1.80 -17.82 -24.95
C VAL A 661 1.09 -16.58 -24.44
N TYR A 662 0.42 -15.83 -25.31
CA TYR A 662 -0.31 -14.62 -24.92
C TYR A 662 -1.39 -14.94 -23.88
N PHE A 663 -2.18 -16.01 -24.07
CA PHE A 663 -3.23 -16.38 -23.11
C PHE A 663 -2.69 -16.90 -21.78
N LYS A 664 -1.60 -17.65 -21.81
CA LYS A 664 -0.89 -18.06 -20.59
C LYS A 664 -0.36 -16.85 -19.82
N ASP A 665 0.19 -15.86 -20.52
CA ASP A 665 0.63 -14.60 -19.91
C ASP A 665 -0.55 -13.83 -19.30
N VAL A 666 -1.64 -13.64 -20.04
CA VAL A 666 -2.86 -12.98 -19.53
C VAL A 666 -3.39 -13.66 -18.27
N LYS A 667 -3.49 -14.99 -18.27
CA LYS A 667 -3.91 -15.76 -17.08
C LYS A 667 -2.94 -15.53 -15.92
N GLY A 668 -1.63 -15.60 -16.18
CA GLY A 668 -0.59 -15.35 -15.19
C GLY A 668 -0.67 -13.95 -14.57
N LYS A 669 -0.86 -12.91 -15.40
CA LYS A 669 -0.95 -11.52 -14.93
C LYS A 669 -2.22 -11.25 -14.14
N LEU A 670 -3.37 -11.78 -14.56
CA LEU A 670 -4.61 -11.68 -13.78
C LEU A 670 -4.43 -12.26 -12.38
N HIS A 671 -3.78 -13.42 -12.26
CA HIS A 671 -3.60 -14.10 -10.98
C HIS A 671 -2.54 -13.48 -10.05
N ASN A 672 -1.57 -12.74 -10.59
CA ASN A 672 -0.37 -12.35 -9.82
C ASN A 672 0.00 -10.85 -9.88
N GLU A 673 -0.40 -10.11 -10.91
CA GLU A 673 0.08 -8.74 -11.14
C GLU A 673 -1.05 -7.69 -11.15
N ILE A 674 -2.23 -8.04 -11.65
CA ILE A 674 -3.32 -7.07 -11.86
C ILE A 674 -4.06 -6.79 -10.55
N GLY A 675 -4.18 -5.51 -10.20
CA GLY A 675 -4.92 -5.07 -9.02
C GLY A 675 -4.36 -5.62 -7.71
N GLN A 676 -3.05 -5.56 -7.50
CA GLN A 676 -2.41 -5.91 -6.23
C GLN A 676 -3.08 -5.17 -5.05
N CYS A 677 -3.72 -5.91 -4.15
CA CYS A 677 -4.74 -5.35 -3.24
C CYS A 677 -4.23 -4.90 -1.87
N GLN A 678 -2.90 -4.76 -1.68
CA GLN A 678 -2.34 -4.15 -0.47
C GLN A 678 -2.96 -2.79 -0.08
N PRO A 679 -3.32 -1.90 -1.03
CA PRO A 679 -4.00 -0.64 -0.69
C PRO A 679 -5.32 -0.84 0.07
N LEU A 680 -6.06 -1.94 -0.20
CA LEU A 680 -7.30 -2.26 0.51
C LEU A 680 -7.03 -2.72 1.97
N TRP A 681 -5.90 -3.37 2.22
CA TRP A 681 -5.48 -3.68 3.59
C TRP A 681 -5.08 -2.41 4.36
N ASN A 682 -4.33 -1.51 3.72
CA ASN A 682 -3.88 -0.26 4.33
C ASN A 682 -5.08 0.64 4.67
N LEU A 683 -6.08 0.68 3.79
CA LEU A 683 -7.39 1.27 4.01
C LEU A 683 -8.09 0.71 5.27
N TYR A 684 -8.24 -0.62 5.35
CA TYR A 684 -8.87 -1.27 6.51
C TYR A 684 -8.15 -0.89 7.81
N ASN A 685 -6.82 -0.96 7.81
CA ASN A 685 -6.00 -0.59 8.96
C ASN A 685 -6.15 0.90 9.33
N SER A 686 -6.22 1.79 8.32
CA SER A 686 -6.42 3.23 8.52
C SER A 686 -7.79 3.57 9.12
N ILE A 687 -8.88 2.97 8.59
CA ILE A 687 -10.24 3.24 9.07
C ILE A 687 -10.47 2.61 10.45
N ILE A 688 -10.20 1.32 10.58
CA ILE A 688 -10.65 0.55 11.74
C ILE A 688 -9.67 0.68 12.90
N LYS A 689 -8.39 0.37 12.68
CA LYS A 689 -7.39 0.41 13.76
C LYS A 689 -7.08 1.84 14.17
N ILE A 690 -6.69 2.67 13.21
CA ILE A 690 -6.22 4.02 13.52
C ILE A 690 -7.41 4.91 13.87
N SER A 691 -8.36 5.08 12.95
CA SER A 691 -9.39 6.10 13.09
C SER A 691 -10.46 5.72 14.14
N LEU A 692 -11.05 4.53 14.07
CA LEU A 692 -12.06 4.10 15.04
C LEU A 692 -11.45 3.78 16.41
N CYS A 693 -10.50 2.84 16.48
CA CYS A 693 -10.05 2.32 17.76
C CYS A 693 -9.06 3.24 18.49
N GLN A 694 -8.04 3.74 17.79
CA GLN A 694 -6.98 4.53 18.44
C GLN A 694 -7.34 6.02 18.58
N TYR A 695 -8.11 6.61 17.67
CA TYR A 695 -8.55 8.01 17.82
C TYR A 695 -9.85 8.14 18.64
N ILE A 696 -10.94 7.42 18.32
CA ILE A 696 -12.19 7.53 19.11
C ILE A 696 -12.09 6.75 20.41
N VAL A 697 -11.96 5.42 20.32
CA VAL A 697 -12.25 4.55 21.47
C VAL A 697 -11.23 4.77 22.59
N ASP A 698 -9.96 4.94 22.26
CA ASP A 698 -8.92 5.30 23.21
C ASP A 698 -9.17 6.67 23.86
N ALA A 699 -9.52 7.72 23.10
CA ALA A 699 -9.78 9.04 23.67
C ALA A 699 -11.03 9.05 24.57
N PHE A 700 -12.09 8.36 24.13
CA PHE A 700 -13.33 8.17 24.90
C PHE A 700 -13.07 7.41 26.20
N ASN A 701 -12.29 6.34 26.13
CA ASN A 701 -11.92 5.54 27.30
C ASN A 701 -10.97 6.28 28.24
N GLY A 702 -10.02 7.03 27.69
CA GLY A 702 -9.13 7.90 28.45
C GLY A 702 -9.91 8.95 29.25
N PHE A 703 -10.98 9.52 28.69
CA PHE A 703 -11.76 10.56 29.36
C PHE A 703 -12.46 10.05 30.63
N TRP A 704 -13.29 9.01 30.54
CA TRP A 704 -14.00 8.50 31.73
C TRP A 704 -13.02 7.88 32.74
N PHE A 705 -11.97 7.20 32.26
CA PHE A 705 -10.97 6.60 33.13
C PHE A 705 -10.19 7.67 33.92
N SER A 706 -9.91 8.83 33.31
CA SER A 706 -9.27 9.97 33.98
C SER A 706 -10.18 10.60 35.05
N ILE A 707 -11.49 10.69 34.80
CA ILE A 707 -12.44 11.15 35.83
C ILE A 707 -12.47 10.14 36.99
N GLY A 708 -12.52 8.84 36.69
CA GLY A 708 -12.44 7.77 37.68
C GLY A 708 -11.15 7.83 38.51
N TRP A 709 -10.01 8.09 37.88
CA TRP A 709 -8.72 8.33 38.53
C TRP A 709 -8.82 9.50 39.52
N CYS A 710 -9.38 10.64 39.09
CA CYS A 710 -9.56 11.79 39.97
C CYS A 710 -10.41 11.44 41.20
N ILE A 711 -11.56 10.78 41.00
CA ILE A 711 -12.45 10.35 42.10
C ILE A 711 -11.69 9.43 43.06
N PHE A 712 -10.95 8.45 42.55
CA PHE A 712 -10.18 7.51 43.37
C PHE A 712 -9.23 8.20 44.36
N PHE A 713 -8.55 9.28 43.95
CA PHE A 713 -7.66 10.04 44.82
C PHE A 713 -8.39 11.12 45.66
N LEU A 714 -9.51 11.67 45.18
CA LEU A 714 -10.31 12.62 45.96
C LEU A 714 -10.92 11.99 47.23
N LEU A 715 -11.22 10.69 47.22
CA LEU A 715 -11.75 9.97 48.38
C LEU A 715 -10.79 9.94 49.59
N PRO A 716 -9.55 9.44 49.50
CA PRO A 716 -8.59 9.55 50.60
C PRO A 716 -8.22 11.01 50.87
N GLY A 717 -8.22 11.88 49.84
CA GLY A 717 -8.02 13.33 50.01
C GLY A 717 -9.06 13.98 50.93
N ALA A 718 -10.33 13.58 50.83
CA ALA A 718 -11.40 14.02 51.72
C ALA A 718 -11.14 13.64 53.18
N VAL A 719 -10.67 12.40 53.44
CA VAL A 719 -10.35 11.92 54.79
C VAL A 719 -9.13 12.66 55.37
N VAL A 720 -8.05 12.76 54.60
CA VAL A 720 -6.82 13.42 55.05
C VAL A 720 -7.07 14.94 55.23
N GLY A 721 -7.76 15.57 54.29
CA GLY A 721 -8.11 16.99 54.34
C GLY A 721 -9.00 17.34 55.55
N THR A 722 -9.96 16.48 55.90
CA THR A 722 -10.77 16.68 57.12
C THR A 722 -9.94 16.58 58.38
N LYS A 723 -9.06 15.57 58.50
CA LYS A 723 -8.15 15.44 59.65
C LYS A 723 -7.22 16.64 59.77
N LEU A 724 -6.61 17.08 58.66
CA LEU A 724 -5.74 18.25 58.64
C LEU A 724 -6.49 19.54 59.02
N SER A 725 -7.73 19.71 58.55
CA SER A 725 -8.55 20.89 58.87
C SER A 725 -8.79 21.09 60.36
N ASN A 726 -8.93 19.99 61.13
CA ASN A 726 -9.17 20.05 62.57
C ASN A 726 -7.96 20.63 63.31
N PHE A 727 -6.74 20.37 62.83
CA PHE A 727 -5.53 20.95 63.37
C PHE A 727 -5.35 22.44 62.99
N LEU A 728 -5.98 22.91 61.91
CA LEU A 728 -5.81 24.27 61.37
C LEU A 728 -6.91 25.26 61.77
N ARG A 729 -8.12 24.82 62.16
CA ARG A 729 -9.29 25.68 62.45
C ARG A 729 -9.69 25.72 63.93
N ASP A 730 -10.11 26.87 64.43
CA ASP A 730 -10.72 27.03 65.76
C ASP A 730 -12.17 26.57 65.76
N VAL A 731 -12.56 25.86 66.83
CA VAL A 731 -13.94 25.46 67.05
C VAL A 731 -14.47 26.28 68.23
N LYS A 732 -15.34 27.27 67.95
CA LYS A 732 -15.97 28.08 68.99
C LYS A 732 -17.08 27.26 69.67
N TYR A 733 -16.90 26.99 70.97
CA TYR A 733 -17.96 26.45 71.83
C TYR A 733 -18.85 27.61 72.33
N VAL A 734 -20.16 27.41 72.28
CA VAL A 734 -21.12 28.25 73.02
C VAL A 734 -21.40 27.47 74.30
N TYR A 735 -20.87 27.93 75.43
CA TYR A 735 -21.32 27.44 76.73
C TYR A 735 -22.74 27.95 76.95
N ASP A 736 -23.69 27.03 77.14
CA ASP A 736 -25.02 27.37 77.60
C ASP A 736 -24.89 27.82 79.06
N ASN A 737 -24.87 29.13 79.27
CA ASN A 737 -24.91 29.73 80.61
C ASN A 737 -26.32 29.58 81.17
N ASN A 738 -26.63 28.42 81.73
CA ASN A 738 -27.74 28.24 82.65
C ASN A 738 -27.37 27.13 83.63
N HIS A 739 -26.58 27.48 84.64
CA HIS A 739 -26.80 27.14 86.05
C HIS A 739 -25.62 27.69 86.88
N ASP A 740 -25.97 28.24 88.04
CA ASP A 740 -25.12 28.65 89.15
C ASP A 740 -24.59 30.09 89.14
N ALA A 741 -25.40 30.92 89.80
CA ALA A 741 -25.00 32.16 90.44
C ALA A 741 -23.96 31.92 91.56
N GLU A 742 -23.37 33.03 92.02
CA GLU A 742 -22.58 33.17 93.24
C GLU A 742 -21.10 32.75 93.20
N SER A 743 -20.25 33.66 92.73
CA SER A 743 -19.26 34.28 93.63
C SER A 743 -18.45 35.33 92.88
N GLY A 744 -18.53 36.57 93.37
CA GLY A 744 -17.69 37.65 92.89
C GLY A 744 -16.21 37.38 93.21
N LYS A 745 -15.35 37.58 92.21
CA LYS A 745 -14.05 38.25 92.34
C LYS A 745 -13.44 38.48 90.97
N SER A 746 -13.41 39.75 90.58
CA SER A 746 -12.49 40.26 89.56
C SER A 746 -11.06 39.95 89.99
N LYS A 747 -10.30 39.20 89.18
CA LYS A 747 -8.84 39.17 89.27
C LYS A 747 -8.24 39.77 88.02
N ARG A 748 -7.84 41.03 88.20
CA ARG A 748 -6.87 41.79 87.42
C ARG A 748 -5.68 40.95 86.96
N THR A 749 -5.34 41.16 85.70
CA THR A 749 -4.03 41.07 85.06
C THR A 749 -2.85 41.23 86.02
N LYS A 750 -1.91 40.26 86.02
CA LYS A 750 -0.53 40.47 86.48
C LYS A 750 0.44 40.21 85.33
N LYS A 751 1.03 41.34 84.92
CA LYS A 751 2.17 41.53 84.02
C LYS A 751 3.41 40.96 84.72
N ASN A 752 4.07 39.94 84.17
CA ASN A 752 5.39 39.52 84.63
C ASN A 752 6.44 40.41 83.96
N GLN A 753 7.07 41.26 84.77
CA GLN A 753 8.27 42.00 84.41
C GLN A 753 9.47 41.19 84.90
N VAL A 754 10.39 41.00 83.96
CA VAL A 754 11.76 40.52 84.03
C VAL A 754 12.46 40.83 85.36
N ASP A 755 13.15 39.84 85.92
CA ASP A 755 14.19 40.05 86.93
C ASP A 755 15.42 39.24 86.51
N HIS A 756 16.43 39.95 85.99
CA HIS A 756 17.79 39.47 85.80
C HIS A 756 18.55 39.84 87.09
N ARG A 757 19.07 38.83 87.81
CA ARG A 757 20.13 39.03 88.79
C ARG A 757 21.45 38.68 88.13
N ASP A 758 22.32 39.67 88.05
CA ASP A 758 23.77 39.50 88.12
C ASP A 758 24.23 40.03 89.49
N ASP A 759 25.29 39.42 89.98
CA ASP A 759 25.88 39.51 91.31
C ASP A 759 26.61 40.86 91.62
N ASP A 760 27.01 40.96 92.90
CA ASP A 760 28.08 41.78 93.52
C ASP A 760 27.72 43.18 94.06
N ASP A 761 27.65 43.32 95.40
CA ASP A 761 28.74 43.86 96.25
C ASP A 761 28.32 44.01 97.74
N GLU A 762 29.25 43.60 98.63
CA GLU A 762 29.39 43.74 100.11
C GLU A 762 28.32 43.20 101.10
#